data_AF-A0A094IB79-F1
#
_entry.id   AF-A0A094IB79-F1
#
_cell.length_a   1.000
_cell.length_b   1.000
_cell.length_c   1.000
_cell.angle_alpha   90.00
_cell.angle_beta   90.00
_cell.angle_gamma   90.00
#
_symmetry.space_group_name_H-M   'P 1'
#
loop_
_entity.id
_entity.type
_entity.pdbx_description
1 polymer ?
#
loop_
_entity_poly.entity_id
_entity_poly.type
_entity_poly.pdbx_seq_one_letter_code
_entity_poly.pdbx_strand_id
1 'polypeptide(L)'
;MSTNPLDRDPEKDGIYDISAPKNGDNQHVIANEEQQKGPIFTRLADSFRRETNANTTHAFKAEGGGFDHEGAAQRTANSGLARKLKGRHLQMIAIGGSIGTGLFVTSGAALSRGGPASLIIAYGVIGIMLFCTVQALGELAVIFPVAGSFSAYSTRFIDPAWGFAMGWNYAMQWLVVLPLEIVAASITVSFWPGAADTNSAAWVTIFFVLIVSINLFGVRGYGEAEFVFSIIKVIAVIGFIILGIVLNCGGGPVGGYIGNRYWKTDNVPADYQGYTQSTKNLPGSIHSGPFNNGFKGLCSVFVTAAFSFAGTELVGLAAAEAGNPRKTLPTAIKQVFWRICLFYMVALTVVSLLVPYGDSRLLGTGSTDAKASPFVIAIENASIPVLPSIMNVVVLISVLSVGNSAVYGSSRTLAALAEQNQAPRILAYIDRKGRPIVAIGVSSVIGLLCYVVAGGPKTSSTALNWLYSLSGLSSIFTWGSICLAHIRFRSAWKKQGHSLDELAFRSQVGVYGSWLGFLLNCIVLIAQFWTAVWPIGWRDMTSKAIAENFFLAYLAAPVVLFCYFPYKIYFKTPFMRTDRMDLVTGRRALDTAELIEEEMLEKRAWPKWKKAYRLGDSGLYISKIILGTASYGSSKWQDWVLNEEEALPLFEHAFKVGINTWDTVRAPYVLRLISPMGLVANYRLLNQADAYSNGRSEEIIGKALKIYDIPRSDVVILTKVFYANDPVNQSPISELMTKDKQGLVNRVGLSRKHIFDAVEASCKRLGTYIDVLQIHRLDRETPAREIMKALNDVVESGQVRYLGASSMACWEFQKLQNVAETNGWHKFISMQNYYNIMYREEEREMIPYCRDSGVGIIPWSPLARGVLAHPWTERRSKREQTDKLLASLVRGRGSEVDEALVGRVAEIAKKHRVAMATVALSWCLKKEVYPISGLNSKERIDEAVSSVSFKLSDEDATYIEEPYVPKEIAY
;
A
#
# COMPACT_ATOMS: atom_id res chain seq x y z
N MET A 1 6.03 45.64 46.03
CA MET A 1 5.93 44.37 46.79
C MET A 1 4.67 43.69 46.29
N SER A 2 4.69 42.65 45.46
CA SER A 2 5.18 41.29 45.68
C SER A 2 4.01 40.33 45.43
N THR A 3 4.26 39.29 44.63
CA THR A 3 3.53 38.01 44.47
C THR A 3 2.14 37.97 43.79
N ASN A 4 2.19 37.80 42.47
CA ASN A 4 1.67 36.67 41.65
C ASN A 4 0.50 35.80 42.20
N PRO A 5 -0.64 35.72 41.50
CA PRO A 5 -1.64 34.66 41.62
C PRO A 5 -1.57 33.70 40.42
N LEU A 6 -0.74 32.66 40.53
CA LEU A 6 -0.89 31.42 39.75
C LEU A 6 -1.69 30.44 40.63
N ASP A 7 -2.99 30.33 40.36
CA ASP A 7 -3.86 29.16 40.61
C ASP A 7 -5.33 29.60 40.60
N ARG A 8 -5.86 29.92 39.42
CA ARG A 8 -7.32 29.86 39.17
C ARG A 8 -7.57 29.43 37.72
N ASP A 9 -8.06 28.20 37.62
CA ASP A 9 -8.46 27.45 36.44
C ASP A 9 -9.76 28.03 35.84
N PRO A 10 -9.76 28.60 34.62
CA PRO A 10 -10.93 29.20 34.00
C PRO A 10 -11.61 28.21 33.03
N GLU A 11 -12.17 27.12 33.56
CA GLU A 11 -13.11 26.23 32.85
C GLU A 11 -14.51 26.19 33.50
N LYS A 12 -14.83 27.19 34.33
CA LYS A 12 -16.18 27.45 34.82
C LYS A 12 -16.59 28.86 34.43
N ASP A 13 -17.20 29.00 33.27
CA ASP A 13 -18.37 29.86 33.02
C ASP A 13 -18.61 29.86 31.50
N GLY A 14 -19.67 29.15 31.09
CA GLY A 14 -20.13 29.18 29.71
C GLY A 14 -20.83 30.50 29.40
N ILE A 15 -20.68 30.96 28.15
CA ILE A 15 -21.71 31.48 27.24
C ILE A 15 -20.98 32.31 26.16
N TYR A 16 -20.96 31.82 24.92
CA TYR A 16 -21.28 32.61 23.72
C TYR A 16 -21.71 31.63 22.61
N ASP A 17 -22.99 31.74 22.26
CA ASP A 17 -23.72 31.00 21.25
C ASP A 17 -23.53 31.66 19.88
N ILE A 18 -22.99 30.93 18.89
CA ILE A 18 -23.18 31.23 17.48
C ILE A 18 -23.46 29.89 16.76
N SER A 19 -24.73 29.70 16.43
CA SER A 19 -25.31 28.58 15.71
C SER A 19 -24.72 28.35 14.31
N ALA A 20 -24.21 27.14 14.08
CA ALA A 20 -23.94 26.55 12.76
C ALA A 20 -24.71 25.23 12.61
N PRO A 21 -25.17 24.83 11.41
CA PRO A 21 -26.16 23.77 11.25
C PRO A 21 -25.59 22.40 11.61
N LYS A 22 -26.31 21.67 12.49
CA LYS A 22 -25.99 20.30 12.90
C LYS A 22 -26.21 19.33 11.73
N ASN A 23 -25.13 18.86 11.11
CA ASN A 23 -25.14 17.61 10.35
C ASN A 23 -25.04 16.42 11.33
N GLY A 24 -26.02 15.52 11.25
CA GLY A 24 -26.38 14.54 12.27
C GLY A 24 -25.55 13.26 12.36
N ASP A 25 -24.38 13.15 11.75
CA ASP A 25 -23.66 11.86 11.68
C ASP A 25 -22.55 11.66 12.73
N ASN A 26 -22.04 12.73 13.35
CA ASN A 26 -20.90 12.62 14.28
C ASN A 26 -21.26 12.57 15.78
N GLN A 27 -22.53 12.69 16.17
CA GLN A 27 -22.93 12.52 17.59
C GLN A 27 -23.12 11.04 18.00
N HIS A 28 -23.20 10.10 17.06
CA HIS A 28 -23.58 8.72 17.37
C HIS A 28 -22.43 7.77 17.72
N VAL A 29 -21.18 8.16 17.47
CA VAL A 29 -20.01 7.31 17.80
C VAL A 29 -19.58 7.48 19.26
N ILE A 30 -19.76 8.67 19.83
CA ILE A 30 -19.37 8.96 21.23
C ILE A 30 -20.44 8.45 22.22
N ALA A 31 -21.71 8.39 21.83
CA ALA A 31 -22.81 7.96 22.71
C ALA A 31 -22.79 6.47 23.11
N ASN A 32 -22.08 5.60 22.37
CA ASN A 32 -22.06 4.16 22.64
C ASN A 32 -20.95 3.69 23.58
N GLU A 33 -19.98 4.55 23.93
CA GLU A 33 -18.95 4.20 24.93
C GLU A 33 -19.32 4.67 26.35
N GLU A 34 -20.25 5.62 26.51
CA GLU A 34 -20.70 6.09 27.82
C GLU A 34 -21.76 5.19 28.49
N GLN A 35 -22.41 4.28 27.77
CA GLN A 35 -23.36 3.32 28.33
C GLN A 35 -22.79 1.91 28.39
N GLN A 36 -22.08 1.52 29.46
CA GLN A 36 -22.07 0.12 29.95
C GLN A 36 -21.39 -0.06 31.32
N LYS A 37 -21.98 0.49 32.39
CA LYS A 37 -21.71 0.09 33.78
C LYS A 37 -22.71 -1.00 34.22
N GLY A 38 -22.49 -2.26 33.84
CA GLY A 38 -23.33 -3.39 34.25
C GLY A 38 -22.56 -4.72 34.36
N PRO A 39 -23.11 -5.74 35.06
CA PRO A 39 -22.47 -7.04 35.27
C PRO A 39 -22.11 -7.78 33.96
N ILE A 40 -21.06 -8.60 33.99
CA ILE A 40 -20.50 -9.31 32.81
C ILE A 40 -21.55 -10.17 32.08
N PHE A 41 -22.41 -10.87 32.82
CA PHE A 41 -23.48 -11.72 32.24
C PHE A 41 -24.52 -10.90 31.46
N THR A 42 -24.97 -9.78 32.02
CA THR A 42 -25.88 -8.85 31.34
C THR A 42 -25.25 -8.28 30.07
N ARG A 43 -23.96 -7.92 30.10
CA ARG A 43 -23.24 -7.45 28.90
C ARG A 43 -23.08 -8.55 27.84
N LEU A 44 -22.88 -9.79 28.26
CA LEU A 44 -22.78 -10.93 27.37
C LEU A 44 -24.13 -11.20 26.68
N ALA A 45 -25.21 -11.33 27.45
CA ALA A 45 -26.55 -11.57 26.94
C ALA A 45 -27.03 -10.43 26.02
N ASP A 46 -26.80 -9.18 26.43
CA ASP A 46 -27.16 -8.01 25.64
C ASP A 46 -26.39 -7.92 24.32
N SER A 47 -25.17 -8.48 24.26
CA SER A 47 -24.38 -8.52 23.02
C SER A 47 -24.95 -9.41 21.91
N PHE A 48 -25.84 -10.36 22.24
CA PHE A 48 -26.51 -11.23 21.25
C PHE A 48 -27.80 -10.63 20.69
N ARG A 49 -28.27 -9.51 21.22
CA ARG A 49 -29.43 -8.79 20.67
C ARG A 49 -29.12 -8.21 19.30
N ARG A 50 -30.16 -7.97 18.50
CA ARG A 50 -30.05 -7.42 17.16
C ARG A 50 -29.43 -6.02 17.21
N GLU A 51 -28.55 -5.73 16.26
CA GLU A 51 -27.98 -4.40 16.08
C GLU A 51 -29.10 -3.39 15.73
N THR A 52 -29.21 -2.32 16.53
CA THR A 52 -30.27 -1.30 16.42
C THR A 52 -30.07 -0.35 15.25
N ASN A 53 -28.83 -0.17 14.80
CA ASN A 53 -28.47 0.73 13.68
C ASN A 53 -28.37 0.02 12.32
N ALA A 54 -28.66 -1.29 12.26
CA ALA A 54 -28.82 -1.99 10.99
C ALA A 54 -30.14 -1.52 10.38
N ASN A 55 -30.11 -0.41 9.63
CA ASN A 55 -31.25 0.09 8.87
C ASN A 55 -31.79 -1.03 7.99
N THR A 56 -32.84 -1.71 8.44
CA THR A 56 -33.71 -2.51 7.58
C THR A 56 -34.36 -1.52 6.61
N THR A 57 -33.67 -1.25 5.50
CA THR A 57 -34.26 -0.54 4.38
C THR A 57 -35.48 -1.37 3.98
N HIS A 58 -36.67 -0.77 4.10
CA HIS A 58 -37.91 -1.43 3.74
C HIS A 58 -37.78 -1.99 2.33
N ALA A 59 -38.24 -3.24 2.13
CA ALA A 59 -38.19 -3.89 0.84
C ALA A 59 -39.07 -3.12 -0.15
N PHE A 60 -38.45 -2.24 -0.95
CA PHE A 60 -39.08 -1.78 -2.17
C PHE A 60 -39.15 -2.98 -3.11
N LYS A 61 -40.36 -3.50 -3.34
CA LYS A 61 -40.59 -4.30 -4.54
C LYS A 61 -40.28 -3.35 -5.71
N ALA A 62 -39.41 -3.76 -6.62
CA ALA A 62 -39.23 -3.04 -7.87
C ALA A 62 -40.61 -2.79 -8.49
N GLU A 63 -40.91 -1.54 -8.87
CA GLU A 63 -42.12 -1.20 -9.62
C GLU A 63 -42.15 -2.05 -10.90
N GLY A 64 -42.92 -3.15 -10.88
CA GLY A 64 -42.97 -4.13 -11.98
C GLY A 64 -42.68 -5.60 -11.62
N GLY A 65 -42.35 -5.94 -10.36
CA GLY A 65 -42.28 -7.34 -9.91
C GLY A 65 -40.99 -8.11 -10.25
N GLY A 66 -39.91 -7.40 -10.63
CA GLY A 66 -38.57 -7.95 -10.86
C GLY A 66 -37.66 -7.94 -9.62
N PHE A 67 -36.44 -8.46 -9.76
CA PHE A 67 -35.41 -8.42 -8.70
C PHE A 67 -34.93 -6.99 -8.46
N ASP A 68 -34.94 -6.54 -7.21
CA ASP A 68 -34.49 -5.21 -6.77
C ASP A 68 -32.95 -5.15 -6.71
N HIS A 69 -32.34 -4.75 -7.83
CA HIS A 69 -30.89 -4.67 -7.99
C HIS A 69 -30.24 -3.61 -7.10
N GLU A 70 -30.80 -2.40 -7.10
CA GLU A 70 -30.22 -1.26 -6.40
C GLU A 70 -30.37 -1.42 -4.89
N GLY A 71 -31.54 -1.84 -4.40
CA GLY A 71 -31.72 -2.11 -2.98
C GLY A 71 -30.92 -3.32 -2.51
N ALA A 72 -30.69 -4.34 -3.34
CA ALA A 72 -29.77 -5.43 -3.00
C ALA A 72 -28.32 -4.94 -2.86
N ALA A 73 -27.85 -4.05 -3.74
CA ALA A 73 -26.53 -3.42 -3.64
C ALA A 73 -26.43 -2.53 -2.39
N GLN A 74 -27.48 -1.79 -2.05
CA GLN A 74 -27.51 -0.91 -0.88
C GLN A 74 -27.53 -1.69 0.44
N ARG A 75 -28.34 -2.76 0.54
CA ARG A 75 -28.42 -3.61 1.74
C ARG A 75 -27.10 -4.33 2.02
N THR A 76 -26.42 -4.83 0.98
CA THR A 76 -25.10 -5.48 1.14
C THR A 76 -23.98 -4.49 1.50
N ALA A 77 -24.07 -3.23 1.05
CA ALA A 77 -23.13 -2.18 1.44
C ALA A 77 -23.34 -1.69 2.90
N ASN A 78 -24.60 -1.65 3.34
CA ASN A 78 -25.00 -1.20 4.68
C ASN A 78 -25.29 -2.36 5.63
N SER A 79 -24.70 -3.53 5.39
CA SER A 79 -24.88 -4.70 6.26
C SER A 79 -24.47 -4.36 7.71
N GLY A 80 -25.15 -4.96 8.69
CA GLY A 80 -24.82 -4.79 10.12
C GLY A 80 -23.48 -5.40 10.58
N LEU A 81 -22.64 -5.89 9.66
CA LEU A 81 -21.35 -6.51 9.98
C LEU A 81 -20.36 -5.51 10.59
N ALA A 82 -19.62 -5.94 11.61
CA ALA A 82 -18.70 -5.06 12.34
C ALA A 82 -17.39 -4.83 11.57
N ARG A 83 -17.05 -3.55 11.37
CA ARG A 83 -15.85 -3.13 10.63
C ARG A 83 -14.59 -3.09 11.51
N LYS A 84 -14.22 -4.23 12.10
CA LYS A 84 -13.15 -4.32 13.11
C LYS A 84 -11.88 -5.05 12.64
N LEU A 85 -11.77 -5.41 11.36
CA LEU A 85 -10.54 -6.02 10.83
C LEU A 85 -9.49 -4.95 10.48
N LYS A 86 -8.31 -5.10 11.09
CA LYS A 86 -7.12 -4.28 10.83
C LYS A 86 -6.32 -4.84 9.66
N GLY A 87 -5.46 -4.02 9.05
CA GLY A 87 -4.60 -4.45 7.92
C GLY A 87 -3.80 -5.73 8.19
N ARG A 88 -3.26 -5.91 9.41
CA ARG A 88 -2.56 -7.15 9.79
C ARG A 88 -3.45 -8.40 9.75
N HIS A 89 -4.73 -8.27 10.11
CA HIS A 89 -5.67 -9.40 10.04
C HIS A 89 -5.93 -9.77 8.58
N LEU A 90 -6.20 -8.77 7.72
CA LEU A 90 -6.43 -9.03 6.29
C LEU A 90 -5.20 -9.66 5.61
N GLN A 91 -4.00 -9.22 5.95
CA GLN A 91 -2.76 -9.81 5.44
C GLN A 91 -2.61 -11.26 5.90
N MET A 92 -2.82 -11.55 7.19
CA MET A 92 -2.70 -12.94 7.67
C MET A 92 -3.82 -13.85 7.17
N ILE A 93 -5.06 -13.36 7.04
CA ILE A 93 -6.16 -14.10 6.40
C ILE A 93 -5.79 -14.41 4.94
N ALA A 94 -5.25 -13.44 4.21
CA ALA A 94 -4.78 -13.67 2.86
C ALA A 94 -3.58 -14.65 2.81
N ILE A 95 -2.66 -14.61 3.77
CA ILE A 95 -1.48 -15.49 3.79
C ILE A 95 -1.82 -16.92 4.21
N GLY A 96 -2.49 -17.10 5.35
CA GLY A 96 -2.72 -18.42 5.93
C GLY A 96 -4.06 -19.07 5.60
N GLY A 97 -5.01 -18.33 5.03
CA GLY A 97 -6.32 -18.87 4.59
C GLY A 97 -6.20 -19.92 3.48
N SER A 98 -5.10 -19.89 2.71
CA SER A 98 -4.80 -20.89 1.68
C SER A 98 -3.65 -21.83 2.08
N ILE A 99 -3.32 -21.96 3.37
CA ILE A 99 -2.33 -22.93 3.87
C ILE A 99 -3.06 -23.87 4.83
N GLY A 100 -3.26 -25.12 4.43
CA GLY A 100 -4.14 -26.05 5.13
C GLY A 100 -4.09 -27.46 4.58
N THR A 101 -5.19 -28.19 4.75
CA THR A 101 -5.38 -29.58 4.27
C THR A 101 -5.04 -29.74 2.80
N GLY A 102 -5.34 -28.74 1.97
CA GLY A 102 -4.91 -28.68 0.58
C GLY A 102 -3.40 -28.95 0.39
N LEU A 103 -2.57 -28.07 0.95
CA LEU A 103 -1.12 -28.15 0.84
C LEU A 103 -0.54 -29.36 1.58
N PHE A 104 -0.95 -29.61 2.81
CA PHE A 104 -0.27 -30.60 3.66
C PHE A 104 -0.81 -32.02 3.52
N VAL A 105 -2.06 -32.20 3.12
CA VAL A 105 -2.72 -33.50 3.12
C VAL A 105 -3.02 -33.92 1.68
N THR A 106 -3.78 -33.11 0.94
CA THR A 106 -4.22 -33.49 -0.41
C THR A 106 -3.13 -33.43 -1.48
N SER A 107 -2.03 -32.71 -1.23
CA SER A 107 -0.85 -32.72 -2.11
C SER A 107 -0.24 -34.11 -2.26
N GLY A 108 -0.36 -34.98 -1.24
CA GLY A 108 0.07 -36.38 -1.33
C GLY A 108 -0.75 -37.16 -2.37
N ALA A 109 -2.06 -36.94 -2.40
CA ALA A 109 -2.95 -37.54 -3.41
C ALA A 109 -2.72 -36.96 -4.82
N ALA A 110 -2.35 -35.69 -4.92
CA ALA A 110 -1.95 -35.09 -6.19
C ALA A 110 -0.61 -35.67 -6.70
N LEU A 111 0.38 -35.80 -5.81
CA LEU A 111 1.68 -36.40 -6.12
C LEU A 111 1.50 -37.86 -6.55
N SER A 112 0.74 -38.65 -5.78
CA SER A 112 0.51 -40.07 -6.07
C SER A 112 -0.19 -40.29 -7.42
N ARG A 113 -1.24 -39.52 -7.74
CA ARG A 113 -1.99 -39.69 -9.00
C ARG A 113 -1.27 -39.14 -10.24
N GLY A 114 -0.60 -37.99 -10.11
CA GLY A 114 -0.04 -37.28 -11.26
C GLY A 114 1.47 -37.43 -11.45
N GLY A 115 2.22 -37.74 -10.39
CA GLY A 115 3.68 -37.64 -10.37
C GLY A 115 4.17 -36.19 -10.13
N PRO A 116 5.49 -36.03 -9.89
CA PRO A 116 6.09 -34.78 -9.46
C PRO A 116 6.01 -33.65 -10.51
N ALA A 117 6.18 -33.96 -11.80
CA ALA A 117 6.08 -32.96 -12.86
C ALA A 117 4.63 -32.49 -13.05
N SER A 118 3.67 -33.42 -13.08
CA SER A 118 2.24 -33.07 -13.12
C SER A 118 1.81 -32.22 -11.94
N LEU A 119 2.32 -32.53 -10.73
CA LEU A 119 2.06 -31.77 -9.53
C LEU A 119 2.47 -30.31 -9.72
N ILE A 120 3.72 -30.06 -10.12
CA ILE A 120 4.24 -28.70 -10.29
C ILE A 120 3.53 -27.95 -11.42
N ILE A 121 3.30 -28.60 -12.56
CA ILE A 121 2.63 -27.98 -13.71
C ILE A 121 1.19 -27.61 -13.33
N ALA A 122 0.43 -28.52 -12.72
CA ALA A 122 -0.96 -28.26 -12.34
C ALA A 122 -1.06 -27.14 -11.30
N TYR A 123 -0.23 -27.16 -10.26
CA TYR A 123 -0.21 -26.10 -9.24
C TYR A 123 0.27 -24.75 -9.81
N GLY A 124 1.18 -24.75 -10.79
CA GLY A 124 1.60 -23.55 -11.50
C GLY A 124 0.48 -22.92 -12.34
N VAL A 125 -0.22 -23.74 -13.14
CA VAL A 125 -1.36 -23.29 -13.96
C VAL A 125 -2.49 -22.75 -13.09
N ILE A 126 -2.86 -23.47 -12.03
CA ILE A 126 -3.90 -23.01 -11.09
C ILE A 126 -3.42 -21.77 -10.31
N GLY A 127 -2.13 -21.69 -9.98
CA GLY A 127 -1.53 -20.51 -9.35
C GLY A 127 -1.65 -19.25 -10.22
N ILE A 128 -1.35 -19.37 -11.52
CA ILE A 128 -1.53 -18.26 -12.49
C ILE A 128 -3.00 -17.86 -12.57
N MET A 129 -3.89 -18.83 -12.70
CA MET A 129 -5.34 -18.60 -12.74
C MET A 129 -5.83 -17.88 -11.48
N LEU A 130 -5.37 -18.31 -10.30
CA LEU A 130 -5.73 -17.68 -9.02
C LEU A 130 -5.17 -16.27 -8.91
N PHE A 131 -3.91 -16.04 -9.31
CA PHE A 131 -3.32 -14.70 -9.30
C PHE A 131 -4.17 -13.72 -10.12
N CYS A 132 -4.56 -14.11 -11.33
CA CYS A 132 -5.48 -13.33 -12.16
C CYS A 132 -6.84 -13.07 -11.49
N THR A 133 -7.40 -14.10 -10.85
CA THR A 133 -8.68 -14.02 -10.13
C THR A 133 -8.61 -13.03 -8.97
N VAL A 134 -7.56 -13.05 -8.18
CA VAL A 134 -7.43 -12.22 -6.96
C VAL A 134 -7.11 -10.77 -7.32
N GLN A 135 -6.37 -10.53 -8.40
CA GLN A 135 -6.19 -9.18 -8.94
C GLN A 135 -7.53 -8.58 -9.39
N ALA A 136 -8.36 -9.36 -10.09
CA ALA A 136 -9.70 -8.98 -10.50
C ALA A 136 -10.64 -8.73 -9.30
N LEU A 137 -10.64 -9.65 -8.33
CA LEU A 137 -11.38 -9.52 -7.08
C LEU A 137 -10.98 -8.26 -6.32
N GLY A 138 -9.69 -7.96 -6.30
CA GLY A 138 -9.14 -6.83 -5.57
C GLY A 138 -9.61 -5.49 -6.09
N GLU A 139 -9.65 -5.32 -7.42
CA GLU A 139 -10.19 -4.11 -8.05
C GLU A 139 -11.68 -3.93 -7.72
N LEU A 140 -12.47 -5.00 -7.83
CA LEU A 140 -13.90 -4.97 -7.46
C LEU A 140 -14.11 -4.67 -5.98
N ALA A 141 -13.37 -5.31 -5.08
CA ALA A 141 -13.58 -5.22 -3.64
C ALA A 141 -13.02 -3.93 -3.00
N VAL A 142 -12.07 -3.25 -3.64
CA VAL A 142 -11.66 -1.90 -3.23
C VAL A 142 -12.74 -0.87 -3.56
N ILE A 143 -13.41 -1.01 -4.70
CA ILE A 143 -14.44 -0.08 -5.17
C ILE A 143 -15.77 -0.34 -4.47
N PHE A 144 -16.13 -1.62 -4.33
CA PHE A 144 -17.39 -2.08 -3.76
C PHE A 144 -17.13 -3.01 -2.56
N PRO A 145 -16.69 -2.49 -1.40
CA PRO A 145 -16.47 -3.30 -0.20
C PRO A 145 -17.79 -3.70 0.45
N VAL A 146 -18.53 -4.60 -0.19
CA VAL A 146 -19.89 -5.02 0.20
C VAL A 146 -19.93 -6.43 0.78
N ALA A 147 -20.89 -6.71 1.66
CA ALA A 147 -21.11 -8.05 2.20
C ALA A 147 -21.38 -9.06 1.07
N GLY A 148 -20.80 -10.25 1.18
CA GLY A 148 -20.91 -11.32 0.17
C GLY A 148 -19.94 -11.20 -1.01
N SER A 149 -19.32 -10.04 -1.22
CA SER A 149 -18.24 -9.82 -2.19
C SER A 149 -18.56 -10.36 -3.60
N PHE A 150 -17.86 -11.39 -4.07
CA PHE A 150 -18.03 -11.97 -5.40
C PHE A 150 -19.41 -12.58 -5.70
N SER A 151 -20.17 -12.99 -4.67
CA SER A 151 -21.58 -13.37 -4.86
C SER A 151 -22.44 -12.15 -5.23
N ALA A 152 -22.24 -11.03 -4.51
CA ALA A 152 -22.87 -9.75 -4.81
C ALA A 152 -22.38 -9.17 -6.15
N TYR A 153 -21.10 -9.30 -6.49
CA TYR A 153 -20.57 -8.89 -7.80
C TYR A 153 -21.18 -9.70 -8.95
N SER A 154 -21.45 -10.99 -8.72
CA SER A 154 -22.14 -11.83 -9.70
C SER A 154 -23.59 -11.38 -9.92
N THR A 155 -24.32 -11.10 -8.83
CA THR A 155 -25.68 -10.49 -8.90
C THR A 155 -25.65 -9.15 -9.65
N ARG A 156 -24.63 -8.32 -9.38
CA ARG A 156 -24.52 -6.94 -9.87
C ARG A 156 -24.06 -6.82 -11.32
N PHE A 157 -23.04 -7.58 -11.72
CA PHE A 157 -22.38 -7.44 -13.02
C PHE A 157 -22.67 -8.58 -14.00
N ILE A 158 -23.28 -9.67 -13.54
CA ILE A 158 -23.61 -10.82 -14.40
C ILE A 158 -25.12 -10.96 -14.55
N ASP A 159 -25.75 -11.54 -13.53
CA ASP A 159 -27.16 -11.89 -13.50
C ASP A 159 -27.54 -12.26 -12.05
N PRO A 160 -28.71 -11.84 -11.52
CA PRO A 160 -29.15 -12.23 -10.18
C PRO A 160 -29.31 -13.74 -9.96
N ALA A 161 -29.75 -14.50 -10.98
CA ALA A 161 -29.82 -15.96 -10.89
C ALA A 161 -28.43 -16.59 -10.80
N TRP A 162 -27.45 -16.03 -11.52
CA TRP A 162 -26.06 -16.47 -11.41
C TRP A 162 -25.46 -16.08 -10.04
N GLY A 163 -25.79 -14.90 -9.53
CA GLY A 163 -25.43 -14.47 -8.18
C GLY A 163 -26.02 -15.36 -7.08
N PHE A 164 -27.29 -15.75 -7.20
CA PHE A 164 -27.93 -16.75 -6.34
C PHE A 164 -27.17 -18.09 -6.39
N ALA A 165 -26.90 -18.60 -7.59
CA ALA A 165 -26.19 -19.85 -7.77
C ALA A 165 -24.77 -19.80 -7.18
N MET A 166 -24.02 -18.72 -7.42
CA MET A 166 -22.65 -18.56 -6.90
C MET A 166 -22.62 -18.36 -5.39
N GLY A 167 -23.57 -17.61 -4.82
CA GLY A 167 -23.64 -17.44 -3.37
C GLY A 167 -23.96 -18.77 -2.67
N TRP A 168 -24.93 -19.55 -3.17
CA TRP A 168 -25.23 -20.86 -2.61
C TRP A 168 -24.10 -21.86 -2.83
N ASN A 169 -23.49 -21.89 -4.01
CA ASN A 169 -22.31 -22.69 -4.32
C ASN A 169 -21.19 -22.44 -3.31
N TYR A 170 -20.85 -21.18 -3.07
CA TYR A 170 -19.80 -20.80 -2.12
C TYR A 170 -20.19 -21.07 -0.66
N ALA A 171 -21.45 -20.81 -0.28
CA ALA A 171 -21.94 -21.12 1.06
C ALA A 171 -21.86 -22.63 1.32
N MET A 172 -22.38 -23.45 0.41
CA MET A 172 -22.34 -24.91 0.52
C MET A 172 -20.92 -25.44 0.61
N GLN A 173 -20.00 -24.91 -0.21
CA GLN A 173 -18.58 -25.23 -0.13
C GLN A 173 -18.05 -25.06 1.30
N TRP A 174 -18.21 -23.90 1.91
CA TRP A 174 -17.69 -23.69 3.28
C TRP A 174 -18.46 -24.45 4.36
N LEU A 175 -19.76 -24.68 4.16
CA LEU A 175 -20.56 -25.52 5.06
C LEU A 175 -20.05 -26.97 5.08
N VAL A 176 -19.57 -27.52 3.96
CA VAL A 176 -18.98 -28.87 3.90
C VAL A 176 -17.50 -28.93 4.24
N VAL A 177 -16.77 -27.82 4.07
CA VAL A 177 -15.35 -27.74 4.49
C VAL A 177 -15.24 -27.84 6.00
N LEU A 178 -16.14 -27.24 6.78
CA LEU A 178 -16.09 -27.33 8.25
C LEU A 178 -16.01 -28.79 8.77
N PRO A 179 -16.97 -29.69 8.45
CA PRO A 179 -16.88 -31.06 8.89
C PRO A 179 -15.67 -31.79 8.28
N LEU A 180 -15.32 -31.50 7.02
CA LEU A 180 -14.15 -32.09 6.36
C LEU A 180 -12.84 -31.80 7.11
N GLU A 181 -12.62 -30.56 7.53
CA GLU A 181 -11.41 -30.17 8.26
C GLU A 181 -11.38 -30.80 9.66
N ILE A 182 -12.50 -30.88 10.37
CA ILE A 182 -12.56 -31.54 11.69
C ILE A 182 -12.26 -33.05 11.56
N VAL A 183 -12.77 -33.70 10.51
CA VAL A 183 -12.40 -35.10 10.21
C VAL A 183 -10.91 -35.22 9.89
N ALA A 184 -10.36 -34.37 9.05
CA ALA A 184 -8.93 -34.36 8.73
C ALA A 184 -8.06 -34.15 9.99
N ALA A 185 -8.47 -33.25 10.89
CA ALA A 185 -7.78 -33.00 12.16
C ALA A 185 -7.78 -34.25 13.05
N SER A 186 -8.91 -34.96 13.14
CA SER A 186 -9.00 -36.21 13.91
C SER A 186 -8.06 -37.30 13.36
N ILE A 187 -7.84 -37.32 12.05
CA ILE A 187 -6.91 -38.23 11.38
C ILE A 187 -5.46 -37.85 11.70
N THR A 188 -5.11 -36.56 11.62
CA THR A 188 -3.76 -36.09 11.97
C THR A 188 -3.38 -36.42 13.42
N VAL A 189 -4.34 -36.34 14.33
CA VAL A 189 -4.14 -36.69 15.76
C VAL A 189 -3.84 -38.18 15.97
N SER A 190 -4.32 -39.05 15.08
CA SER A 190 -4.01 -40.49 15.15
C SER A 190 -2.52 -40.80 14.90
N PHE A 191 -1.69 -39.81 14.58
CA PHE A 191 -0.23 -39.97 14.53
C PHE A 191 0.37 -40.33 15.90
N TRP A 192 -0.21 -39.84 17.01
CA TRP A 192 0.30 -40.11 18.35
C TRP A 192 -0.36 -41.37 18.95
N PRO A 193 0.41 -42.35 19.46
CA PRO A 193 -0.12 -43.64 19.94
C PRO A 193 -1.30 -43.50 20.93
N GLY A 194 -1.15 -42.71 22.00
CA GLY A 194 -2.22 -42.53 22.99
C GLY A 194 -3.48 -41.83 22.45
N ALA A 195 -3.37 -41.11 21.34
CA ALA A 195 -4.51 -40.45 20.71
C ALA A 195 -5.18 -41.33 19.64
N ALA A 196 -4.43 -42.25 19.02
CA ALA A 196 -4.94 -43.26 18.09
C ALA A 196 -5.84 -44.29 18.78
N ASP A 197 -5.54 -44.61 20.05
CA ASP A 197 -6.31 -45.55 20.87
C ASP A 197 -7.58 -44.94 21.48
N THR A 198 -7.74 -43.61 21.37
CA THR A 198 -8.90 -42.88 21.88
C THR A 198 -9.99 -42.77 20.81
N ASN A 199 -11.26 -42.85 21.21
CA ASN A 199 -12.38 -42.67 20.28
C ASN A 199 -12.27 -41.33 19.52
N SER A 200 -12.16 -41.39 18.20
CA SER A 200 -11.99 -40.21 17.35
C SER A 200 -13.11 -39.18 17.48
N ALA A 201 -14.32 -39.59 17.91
CA ALA A 201 -15.43 -38.68 18.21
C ALA A 201 -15.12 -37.71 19.37
N ALA A 202 -14.27 -38.10 20.33
CA ALA A 202 -13.85 -37.21 21.42
C ALA A 202 -13.00 -36.06 20.88
N TRP A 203 -12.04 -36.35 20.00
CA TRP A 203 -11.22 -35.33 19.33
C TRP A 203 -12.06 -34.41 18.44
N VAL A 204 -13.00 -34.99 17.69
CA VAL A 204 -13.99 -34.23 16.89
C VAL A 204 -14.76 -33.25 17.77
N THR A 205 -15.23 -33.67 18.95
CA THR A 205 -15.95 -32.80 19.90
C THR A 205 -15.09 -31.62 20.34
N ILE A 206 -13.84 -31.87 20.74
CA ILE A 206 -12.91 -30.83 21.20
C ILE A 206 -12.68 -29.79 20.10
N PHE A 207 -12.40 -30.23 18.88
CA PHE A 207 -12.14 -29.33 17.75
C PHE A 207 -13.38 -28.55 17.32
N PHE A 208 -14.55 -29.20 17.30
CA PHE A 208 -15.81 -28.55 16.99
C PHE A 208 -16.12 -27.44 18.01
N VAL A 209 -16.05 -27.75 19.31
CA VAL A 209 -16.29 -26.76 20.38
C VAL A 209 -15.31 -25.60 20.29
N LEU A 210 -14.04 -25.87 20.03
CA LEU A 210 -13.02 -24.83 19.86
C LEU A 210 -13.36 -23.87 18.70
N ILE A 211 -13.66 -24.41 17.51
CA ILE A 211 -13.95 -23.62 16.31
C ILE A 211 -15.21 -22.78 16.48
N VAL A 212 -16.29 -23.37 17.01
CA VAL A 212 -17.55 -22.65 17.26
C VAL A 212 -17.31 -21.55 18.29
N SER A 213 -16.59 -21.83 19.38
CA SER A 213 -16.28 -20.84 20.42
C SER A 213 -15.52 -19.64 19.89
N ILE A 214 -14.50 -19.84 19.04
CA ILE A 214 -13.73 -18.75 18.41
C ILE A 214 -14.66 -17.82 17.61
N ASN A 215 -15.57 -18.39 16.83
CA ASN A 215 -16.49 -17.62 15.99
C ASN A 215 -17.58 -16.88 16.78
N LEU A 216 -17.94 -17.38 17.97
CA LEU A 216 -18.85 -16.69 18.89
C LEU A 216 -18.23 -15.43 19.50
N PHE A 217 -16.91 -15.25 19.48
CA PHE A 217 -16.28 -13.98 19.85
C PHE A 217 -16.40 -12.90 18.77
N GLY A 218 -16.87 -13.25 17.57
CA GLY A 218 -17.08 -12.36 16.43
C GLY A 218 -15.81 -12.14 15.61
N VAL A 219 -15.87 -11.19 14.67
CA VAL A 219 -14.83 -10.96 13.67
C VAL A 219 -13.44 -10.67 14.24
N ARG A 220 -13.37 -10.02 15.42
CA ARG A 220 -12.10 -9.79 16.10
C ARG A 220 -11.49 -11.08 16.64
N GLY A 221 -12.29 -11.95 17.25
CA GLY A 221 -11.82 -13.25 17.75
C GLY A 221 -11.31 -14.12 16.61
N TYR A 222 -12.08 -14.19 15.52
CA TYR A 222 -11.64 -14.84 14.28
C TYR A 222 -10.31 -14.26 13.76
N GLY A 223 -10.22 -12.94 13.62
CA GLY A 223 -9.03 -12.27 13.08
C GLY A 223 -7.76 -12.46 13.91
N GLU A 224 -7.86 -12.48 15.25
CA GLU A 224 -6.70 -12.78 16.10
C GLU A 224 -6.29 -14.26 16.04
N ALA A 225 -7.26 -15.18 16.04
CA ALA A 225 -7.00 -16.61 15.92
C ALA A 225 -6.28 -16.92 14.59
N GLU A 226 -6.80 -16.42 13.47
CA GLU A 226 -6.18 -16.59 12.16
C GLU A 226 -4.81 -15.93 12.07
N PHE A 227 -4.61 -14.78 12.73
CA PHE A 227 -3.29 -14.15 12.80
C PHE A 227 -2.25 -15.08 13.42
N VAL A 228 -2.56 -15.68 14.58
CA VAL A 228 -1.66 -16.61 15.28
C VAL A 228 -1.45 -17.88 14.48
N PHE A 229 -2.53 -18.53 14.02
CA PHE A 229 -2.44 -19.76 13.25
C PHE A 229 -1.58 -19.55 12.00
N SER A 230 -1.83 -18.48 11.25
CA SER A 230 -1.12 -18.22 9.99
C SER A 230 0.38 -17.97 10.19
N ILE A 231 0.81 -17.32 11.28
CA ILE A 231 2.24 -17.13 11.57
C ILE A 231 2.94 -18.48 11.76
N ILE A 232 2.34 -19.39 12.54
CA ILE A 232 2.88 -20.73 12.80
C ILE A 232 3.04 -21.50 11.47
N LYS A 233 2.01 -21.44 10.62
CA LYS A 233 2.03 -22.09 9.30
C LYS A 233 3.16 -21.58 8.42
N VAL A 234 3.31 -20.26 8.33
CA VAL A 234 4.32 -19.61 7.48
C VAL A 234 5.73 -20.00 7.93
N ILE A 235 6.01 -19.92 9.22
CA ILE A 235 7.31 -20.31 9.79
C ILE A 235 7.60 -21.78 9.49
N ALA A 236 6.61 -22.66 9.68
CA ALA A 236 6.79 -24.08 9.46
C ALA A 236 7.06 -24.43 7.98
N VAL A 237 6.38 -23.81 7.02
CA VAL A 237 6.67 -24.06 5.60
C VAL A 237 8.05 -23.54 5.21
N ILE A 238 8.44 -22.35 5.68
CA ILE A 238 9.79 -21.82 5.42
C ILE A 238 10.85 -22.75 6.03
N GLY A 239 10.66 -23.18 7.28
CA GLY A 239 11.53 -24.13 7.96
C GLY A 239 11.63 -25.45 7.21
N PHE A 240 10.50 -25.98 6.72
CA PHE A 240 10.48 -27.19 5.90
C PHE A 240 11.20 -27.02 4.57
N ILE A 241 11.05 -25.88 3.88
CA ILE A 241 11.76 -25.62 2.62
C ILE A 241 13.27 -25.66 2.85
N ILE A 242 13.75 -24.97 3.88
CA ILE A 242 15.18 -24.94 4.24
C ILE A 242 15.67 -26.36 4.56
N LEU A 243 14.95 -27.06 5.44
CA LEU A 243 15.25 -28.45 5.78
C LEU A 243 15.28 -29.34 4.54
N GLY A 244 14.26 -29.27 3.71
CA GLY A 244 14.13 -30.13 2.55
C GLY A 244 15.20 -29.90 1.50
N ILE A 245 15.68 -28.65 1.33
CA ILE A 245 16.86 -28.36 0.51
C ILE A 245 18.11 -29.02 1.11
N VAL A 246 18.32 -28.90 2.43
CA VAL A 246 19.43 -29.55 3.13
C VAL A 246 19.38 -31.07 2.97
N LEU A 247 18.21 -31.68 3.17
CA LEU A 247 18.00 -33.12 2.99
C LEU A 247 18.28 -33.56 1.54
N ASN A 248 17.79 -32.80 0.56
CA ASN A 248 18.01 -33.11 -0.85
C ASN A 248 19.51 -33.07 -1.23
N CYS A 249 20.26 -32.16 -0.62
CA CYS A 249 21.71 -32.03 -0.77
C CYS A 249 22.51 -33.07 0.03
N GLY A 250 21.86 -33.94 0.82
CA GLY A 250 22.52 -35.00 1.60
C GLY A 250 22.96 -34.59 3.00
N GLY A 251 22.45 -33.48 3.55
CA GLY A 251 22.74 -33.02 4.92
C GLY A 251 21.87 -33.68 6.01
N GLY A 252 21.19 -34.78 5.70
CA GLY A 252 20.37 -35.53 6.65
C GLY A 252 21.19 -36.52 7.51
N PRO A 253 20.65 -36.99 8.64
CA PRO A 253 21.29 -38.05 9.46
C PRO A 253 21.50 -39.36 8.70
N VAL A 254 20.60 -39.66 7.77
CA VAL A 254 20.60 -40.84 6.90
C VAL A 254 20.12 -40.44 5.51
N GLY A 255 20.56 -41.19 4.49
CA GLY A 255 20.30 -40.87 3.09
C GLY A 255 21.22 -39.74 2.62
N GLY A 256 22.29 -40.09 1.90
CA GLY A 256 23.17 -39.11 1.26
C GLY A 256 22.47 -38.32 0.16
N TYR A 257 23.23 -37.72 -0.77
CA TYR A 257 22.69 -36.87 -1.83
C TYR A 257 21.52 -37.51 -2.61
N ILE A 258 20.33 -36.90 -2.56
CA ILE A 258 19.10 -37.37 -3.23
C ILE A 258 19.03 -36.78 -4.64
N GLY A 259 19.17 -35.46 -4.77
CA GLY A 259 19.13 -34.76 -6.06
C GLY A 259 17.79 -34.94 -6.78
N ASN A 260 17.83 -35.43 -8.02
CA ASN A 260 16.62 -35.71 -8.81
C ASN A 260 16.26 -37.20 -8.86
N ARG A 261 16.69 -37.98 -7.87
CA ARG A 261 16.56 -39.44 -7.85
C ARG A 261 15.11 -39.91 -8.09
N TYR A 262 14.14 -39.42 -7.32
CA TYR A 262 12.73 -39.82 -7.46
C TYR A 262 12.02 -39.25 -8.68
N TRP A 263 12.66 -38.33 -9.40
CA TRP A 263 12.19 -37.86 -10.71
C TRP A 263 12.67 -38.75 -11.87
N LYS A 264 13.55 -39.71 -11.61
CA LYS A 264 13.92 -40.76 -12.55
C LYS A 264 13.00 -41.97 -12.36
N THR A 265 12.66 -42.62 -13.45
CA THR A 265 11.75 -43.78 -13.46
C THR A 265 12.29 -44.90 -12.59
N ASP A 266 11.47 -45.37 -11.65
CA ASP A 266 11.72 -46.51 -10.74
C ASP A 266 13.11 -46.53 -10.08
N ASN A 267 13.59 -45.36 -9.66
CA ASN A 267 14.89 -45.16 -9.05
C ASN A 267 14.78 -44.95 -7.53
N VAL A 268 14.05 -45.84 -6.85
CA VAL A 268 13.90 -45.84 -5.39
C VAL A 268 14.89 -46.84 -4.79
N PRO A 269 15.80 -46.41 -3.90
CA PRO A 269 16.86 -47.29 -3.41
C PRO A 269 16.31 -48.32 -2.41
N ALA A 270 16.95 -49.49 -2.31
CA ALA A 270 16.46 -50.61 -1.50
C ALA A 270 16.44 -50.32 0.02
N ASP A 271 17.22 -49.34 0.47
CA ASP A 271 17.28 -48.84 1.85
C ASP A 271 16.23 -47.76 2.16
N TYR A 272 15.34 -47.46 1.20
CA TYR A 272 14.27 -46.49 1.42
C TYR A 272 13.36 -46.91 2.57
N GLN A 273 13.22 -46.05 3.57
CA GLN A 273 12.48 -46.32 4.79
C GLN A 273 10.99 -46.69 4.57
N GLY A 274 10.40 -46.26 3.45
CA GLY A 274 9.04 -46.68 3.08
C GLY A 274 8.87 -48.19 2.84
N TYR A 275 9.96 -48.93 2.58
CA TYR A 275 9.96 -50.40 2.51
C TYR A 275 9.89 -51.06 3.89
N THR A 276 10.50 -50.46 4.92
CA THR A 276 10.61 -51.08 6.25
C THR A 276 9.39 -50.80 7.14
N GLN A 277 8.61 -49.75 6.86
CA GLN A 277 7.40 -49.42 7.62
C GLN A 277 6.16 -50.28 7.25
N SER A 278 6.16 -50.98 6.12
CA SER A 278 5.05 -51.83 5.66
C SER A 278 5.58 -53.18 5.20
N THR A 279 5.15 -54.26 5.86
CA THR A 279 5.50 -55.64 5.49
C THR A 279 5.05 -56.06 4.08
N LYS A 280 4.32 -55.19 3.37
CA LYS A 280 3.83 -55.40 1.99
C LYS A 280 4.69 -54.74 0.91
N ASN A 281 5.60 -53.82 1.26
CA ASN A 281 6.40 -53.09 0.27
C ASN A 281 7.80 -53.72 0.19
N LEU A 282 8.08 -54.45 -0.89
CA LEU A 282 9.40 -55.05 -1.16
C LEU A 282 10.24 -54.11 -2.03
N PRO A 283 11.58 -54.10 -1.90
CA PRO A 283 12.45 -53.31 -2.79
C PRO A 283 12.09 -53.51 -4.27
N GLY A 284 11.83 -52.41 -4.97
CA GLY A 284 11.36 -52.40 -6.36
C GLY A 284 9.84 -52.27 -6.52
N SER A 285 9.05 -52.31 -5.44
CA SER A 285 7.57 -52.16 -5.50
C SER A 285 7.09 -50.70 -5.44
N ILE A 286 7.97 -49.73 -5.14
CA ILE A 286 7.61 -48.31 -5.06
C ILE A 286 8.00 -47.63 -6.37
N HIS A 287 6.99 -47.14 -7.08
CA HIS A 287 7.18 -46.44 -8.35
C HIS A 287 7.65 -44.99 -8.19
N SER A 288 8.53 -44.56 -9.10
CA SER A 288 8.99 -43.17 -9.20
C SER A 288 9.14 -42.74 -10.67
N GLY A 289 9.46 -41.47 -10.91
CA GLY A 289 9.49 -40.90 -12.26
C GLY A 289 8.75 -39.57 -12.36
N PRO A 290 8.85 -38.85 -13.49
CA PRO A 290 8.37 -37.48 -13.62
C PRO A 290 6.84 -37.39 -13.73
N PHE A 291 6.20 -38.36 -14.41
CA PHE A 291 4.77 -38.40 -14.64
C PHE A 291 4.20 -39.75 -14.17
N ASN A 292 3.06 -39.72 -13.51
CA ASN A 292 2.20 -40.88 -13.30
C ASN A 292 0.90 -40.67 -14.09
N ASN A 293 0.36 -41.73 -14.69
CA ASN A 293 -0.88 -41.70 -15.50
C ASN A 293 -0.87 -40.72 -16.69
N GLY A 294 0.30 -40.27 -17.15
CA GLY A 294 0.47 -39.37 -18.31
C GLY A 294 -0.32 -38.05 -18.20
N PHE A 295 -0.80 -37.55 -19.34
CA PHE A 295 -1.60 -36.31 -19.40
C PHE A 295 -2.88 -36.38 -18.56
N LYS A 296 -3.46 -37.57 -18.43
CA LYS A 296 -4.66 -37.79 -17.60
C LYS A 296 -4.34 -37.62 -16.11
N GLY A 297 -3.15 -38.05 -15.69
CA GLY A 297 -2.59 -37.76 -14.37
C GLY A 297 -2.52 -36.26 -14.10
N LEU A 298 -1.97 -35.48 -15.04
CA LEU A 298 -1.94 -34.02 -14.96
C LEU A 298 -3.34 -33.41 -14.79
N CYS A 299 -4.30 -33.79 -15.64
CA CYS A 299 -5.67 -33.29 -15.56
C CYS A 299 -6.34 -33.63 -14.21
N SER A 300 -6.06 -34.79 -13.64
CA SER A 300 -6.63 -35.23 -12.36
C SER A 300 -6.15 -34.41 -11.15
N VAL A 301 -5.07 -33.65 -11.31
CA VAL A 301 -4.48 -32.82 -10.23
C VAL A 301 -5.12 -31.43 -10.16
N PHE A 302 -5.73 -30.91 -11.24
CA PHE A 302 -6.22 -29.52 -11.27
C PHE A 302 -7.20 -29.18 -10.16
N VAL A 303 -8.21 -30.03 -9.90
CA VAL A 303 -9.19 -29.78 -8.83
C VAL A 303 -8.56 -29.90 -7.44
N THR A 304 -7.55 -30.76 -7.28
CA THR A 304 -6.80 -30.84 -6.02
C THR A 304 -5.96 -29.61 -5.78
N ALA A 305 -5.28 -29.09 -6.82
CA ALA A 305 -4.61 -27.80 -6.74
C ALA A 305 -5.58 -26.66 -6.45
N ALA A 306 -6.76 -26.63 -7.10
CA ALA A 306 -7.78 -25.62 -6.87
C ALA A 306 -8.29 -25.63 -5.42
N PHE A 307 -8.59 -26.82 -4.88
CA PHE A 307 -8.95 -26.96 -3.46
C PHE A 307 -7.86 -26.40 -2.54
N SER A 308 -6.58 -26.64 -2.84
CA SER A 308 -5.49 -26.11 -2.03
C SER A 308 -5.40 -24.59 -2.02
N PHE A 309 -5.69 -23.96 -3.15
CA PHE A 309 -5.67 -22.51 -3.28
C PHE A 309 -6.94 -21.80 -2.78
N ALA A 310 -8.03 -22.54 -2.57
CA ALA A 310 -9.29 -22.04 -2.01
C ALA A 310 -9.06 -21.37 -0.65
N GLY A 311 -9.88 -20.36 -0.34
CA GLY A 311 -9.69 -19.52 0.84
C GLY A 311 -8.83 -18.29 0.59
N THR A 312 -8.08 -18.24 -0.52
CA THR A 312 -7.41 -17.01 -0.94
C THR A 312 -8.40 -15.87 -1.19
N GLU A 313 -9.54 -16.17 -1.80
CA GLU A 313 -10.60 -15.21 -2.11
C GLU A 313 -11.39 -14.71 -0.90
N LEU A 314 -11.19 -15.30 0.30
CA LEU A 314 -11.80 -14.81 1.55
C LEU A 314 -11.40 -13.37 1.87
N VAL A 315 -10.25 -12.90 1.37
CA VAL A 315 -9.85 -11.50 1.46
C VAL A 315 -10.90 -10.55 0.85
N GLY A 316 -11.60 -11.01 -0.20
CA GLY A 316 -12.71 -10.26 -0.80
C GLY A 316 -13.93 -10.20 0.12
N LEU A 317 -14.23 -11.26 0.87
CA LEU A 317 -15.34 -11.29 1.83
C LEU A 317 -15.02 -10.44 3.07
N ALA A 318 -13.76 -10.47 3.53
CA ALA A 318 -13.25 -9.63 4.61
C ALA A 318 -13.18 -8.13 4.26
N ALA A 319 -13.25 -7.77 2.98
CA ALA A 319 -13.24 -6.37 2.55
C ALA A 319 -14.41 -5.57 3.15
N ALA A 320 -15.57 -6.19 3.35
CA ALA A 320 -16.75 -5.56 3.96
C ALA A 320 -16.54 -5.20 5.44
N GLU A 321 -15.73 -6.00 6.16
CA GLU A 321 -15.43 -5.83 7.58
C GLU A 321 -14.08 -5.10 7.82
N ALA A 322 -13.41 -4.66 6.76
CA ALA A 322 -12.17 -3.90 6.83
C ALA A 322 -12.44 -2.41 7.12
N GLY A 323 -11.64 -1.84 8.02
CA GLY A 323 -11.73 -0.41 8.37
C GLY A 323 -11.53 0.48 7.14
N ASN A 324 -10.39 0.32 6.45
CA ASN A 324 -10.05 1.03 5.22
C ASN A 324 -9.60 0.06 4.10
N PRO A 325 -10.55 -0.43 3.27
CA PRO A 325 -10.25 -1.36 2.18
C PRO A 325 -9.30 -0.78 1.12
N ARG A 326 -9.34 0.54 0.86
CA ARG A 326 -8.49 1.21 -0.15
C ARG A 326 -7.00 1.09 0.16
N LYS A 327 -6.61 1.19 1.43
CA LYS A 327 -5.21 1.03 1.86
C LYS A 327 -4.85 -0.44 2.09
N THR A 328 -5.72 -1.18 2.79
CA THR A 328 -5.36 -2.51 3.31
C THR A 328 -5.45 -3.62 2.26
N LEU A 329 -6.48 -3.60 1.40
CA LEU A 329 -6.72 -4.67 0.43
C LEU A 329 -5.60 -4.76 -0.62
N PRO A 330 -5.13 -3.66 -1.25
CA PRO A 330 -4.04 -3.73 -2.24
C PRO A 330 -2.76 -4.37 -1.70
N THR A 331 -2.42 -4.12 -0.44
CA THR A 331 -1.24 -4.74 0.18
C THR A 331 -1.40 -6.25 0.32
N ALA A 332 -2.58 -6.72 0.75
CA ALA A 332 -2.88 -8.14 0.87
C ALA A 332 -2.90 -8.84 -0.50
N ILE A 333 -3.46 -8.19 -1.53
CA ILE A 333 -3.51 -8.71 -2.91
C ILE A 333 -2.10 -8.84 -3.50
N LYS A 334 -1.23 -7.86 -3.30
CA LYS A 334 0.16 -7.90 -3.81
C LYS A 334 0.96 -9.07 -3.24
N GLN A 335 0.66 -9.50 -2.01
CA GLN A 335 1.35 -10.62 -1.35
C GLN A 335 0.93 -12.00 -1.89
N VAL A 336 -0.20 -12.10 -2.60
CA VAL A 336 -0.71 -13.36 -3.17
C VAL A 336 0.30 -14.02 -4.10
N PHE A 337 1.03 -13.23 -4.91
CA PHE A 337 2.06 -13.76 -5.81
C PHE A 337 3.15 -14.51 -5.03
N TRP A 338 3.74 -13.85 -4.03
CA TRP A 338 4.80 -14.42 -3.22
C TRP A 338 4.33 -15.66 -2.45
N ARG A 339 3.06 -15.66 -2.01
CA ARG A 339 2.45 -16.83 -1.36
C ARG A 339 2.36 -18.03 -2.29
N ILE A 340 1.86 -17.86 -3.53
CA ILE A 340 1.75 -18.94 -4.52
C ILE A 340 3.13 -19.50 -4.86
N CYS A 341 4.11 -18.62 -5.09
CA CYS A 341 5.47 -19.04 -5.41
C CYS A 341 6.13 -19.79 -4.24
N LEU A 342 6.13 -19.22 -3.03
CA LEU A 342 6.84 -19.79 -1.88
C LEU A 342 6.17 -21.06 -1.34
N PHE A 343 4.89 -21.00 -0.97
CA PHE A 343 4.25 -22.09 -0.23
C PHE A 343 3.77 -23.25 -1.11
N TYR A 344 3.61 -23.02 -2.41
CA TYR A 344 3.17 -24.06 -3.33
C TYR A 344 4.29 -24.45 -4.28
N MET A 345 4.80 -23.53 -5.09
CA MET A 345 5.77 -23.91 -6.12
C MET A 345 7.08 -24.41 -5.51
N VAL A 346 7.67 -23.67 -4.56
CA VAL A 346 8.92 -24.10 -3.92
C VAL A 346 8.68 -25.30 -3.00
N ALA A 347 7.72 -25.22 -2.08
CA ALA A 347 7.49 -26.30 -1.12
C ALA A 347 7.13 -27.63 -1.78
N LEU A 348 6.23 -27.65 -2.76
CA LEU A 348 5.85 -28.89 -3.45
C LEU A 348 6.96 -29.42 -4.36
N THR A 349 7.80 -28.54 -4.92
CA THR A 349 9.00 -28.98 -5.64
C THR A 349 9.97 -29.68 -4.70
N VAL A 350 10.22 -29.12 -3.52
CA VAL A 350 11.08 -29.75 -2.51
C VAL A 350 10.49 -31.08 -2.04
N VAL A 351 9.20 -31.13 -1.72
CA VAL A 351 8.51 -32.38 -1.34
C VAL A 351 8.62 -33.44 -2.44
N SER A 352 8.43 -33.06 -3.70
CA SER A 352 8.45 -34.00 -4.83
C SER A 352 9.84 -34.53 -5.16
N LEU A 353 10.90 -33.87 -4.68
CA LEU A 353 12.29 -34.38 -4.72
C LEU A 353 12.59 -35.36 -3.59
N LEU A 354 11.86 -35.28 -2.47
CA LEU A 354 12.12 -36.06 -1.25
C LEU A 354 11.19 -37.27 -1.08
N VAL A 355 10.08 -37.33 -1.81
CA VAL A 355 9.08 -38.41 -1.70
C VAL A 355 8.72 -38.94 -3.10
N PRO A 356 8.92 -40.25 -3.38
CA PRO A 356 8.47 -40.87 -4.61
C PRO A 356 6.93 -40.98 -4.65
N TYR A 357 6.33 -40.84 -5.83
CA TYR A 357 4.86 -40.83 -5.94
C TYR A 357 4.19 -42.18 -5.63
N GLY A 358 4.94 -43.28 -5.73
CA GLY A 358 4.46 -44.63 -5.42
C GLY A 358 4.49 -44.98 -3.93
N ASP A 359 4.88 -44.06 -3.04
CA ASP A 359 4.92 -44.33 -1.60
C ASP A 359 3.52 -44.63 -1.06
N SER A 360 3.34 -45.83 -0.50
CA SER A 360 2.07 -46.32 0.04
C SER A 360 1.48 -45.47 1.18
N ARG A 361 2.29 -44.64 1.85
CA ARG A 361 1.86 -43.74 2.94
C ARG A 361 1.15 -42.50 2.41
N LEU A 362 1.33 -42.16 1.13
CA LEU A 362 0.60 -41.09 0.47
C LEU A 362 -0.89 -41.44 0.36
N LEU A 363 -1.73 -40.43 0.54
CA LEU A 363 -3.18 -40.55 0.35
C LEU A 363 -3.53 -40.97 -1.08
N GLY A 364 -4.36 -42.00 -1.25
CA GLY A 364 -4.88 -42.44 -2.57
C GLY A 364 -4.36 -43.79 -3.08
N THR A 365 -3.51 -44.49 -2.33
CA THR A 365 -2.89 -45.79 -2.70
C THR A 365 -3.73 -47.02 -2.32
N GLY A 366 -5.00 -46.84 -1.91
CA GLY A 366 -5.93 -47.94 -1.64
C GLY A 366 -5.73 -48.67 -0.29
N SER A 367 -4.82 -48.23 0.57
CA SER A 367 -4.65 -48.76 1.92
C SER A 367 -5.50 -47.98 2.94
N THR A 368 -6.12 -48.69 3.90
CA THR A 368 -6.89 -48.09 5.02
C THR A 368 -6.02 -47.35 6.05
N ASP A 369 -4.70 -47.47 5.92
CA ASP A 369 -3.67 -46.95 6.83
C ASP A 369 -2.91 -45.73 6.26
N ALA A 370 -3.17 -45.31 5.02
CA ALA A 370 -2.51 -44.15 4.39
C ALA A 370 -3.00 -42.82 4.99
N LYS A 371 -2.26 -42.28 5.97
CA LYS A 371 -2.67 -41.07 6.72
C LYS A 371 -1.54 -40.05 6.95
N ALA A 372 -0.43 -40.11 6.21
CA ALA A 372 0.70 -39.22 6.44
C ALA A 372 0.82 -38.10 5.39
N SER A 373 1.05 -36.88 5.86
CA SER A 373 1.41 -35.73 5.03
C SER A 373 2.73 -36.01 4.29
N PRO A 374 2.87 -35.67 2.99
CA PRO A 374 4.15 -35.85 2.30
C PRO A 374 5.29 -35.01 2.91
N PHE A 375 4.98 -33.94 3.64
CA PHE A 375 5.94 -33.18 4.42
C PHE A 375 6.47 -33.98 5.62
N VAL A 376 5.59 -34.71 6.31
CA VAL A 376 5.95 -35.58 7.42
C VAL A 376 6.74 -36.78 6.90
N ILE A 377 6.29 -37.40 5.80
CA ILE A 377 6.98 -38.52 5.15
C ILE A 377 8.42 -38.15 4.78
N ALA A 378 8.65 -36.95 4.21
CA ALA A 378 9.99 -36.48 3.87
C ALA A 378 10.93 -36.41 5.10
N ILE A 379 10.41 -35.97 6.25
CA ILE A 379 11.19 -35.86 7.50
C ILE A 379 11.42 -37.25 8.11
N GLU A 380 10.39 -38.10 8.09
CA GLU A 380 10.50 -39.47 8.57
C GLU A 380 11.57 -40.23 7.81
N ASN A 381 11.58 -40.12 6.47
CA ASN A 381 12.57 -40.75 5.59
C ASN A 381 14.02 -40.32 5.89
N ALA A 382 14.21 -39.13 6.45
CA ALA A 382 15.51 -38.65 6.89
C ALA A 382 15.88 -39.11 8.32
N SER A 383 15.01 -39.90 8.97
CA SER A 383 15.12 -40.37 10.37
C SER A 383 15.49 -39.28 11.37
N ILE A 384 14.95 -38.06 11.18
CA ILE A 384 15.16 -36.96 12.13
C ILE A 384 14.20 -37.14 13.32
N PRO A 385 14.71 -37.26 14.57
CA PRO A 385 13.86 -37.41 15.74
C PRO A 385 13.06 -36.13 16.00
N VAL A 386 11.87 -36.26 16.61
CA VAL A 386 10.98 -35.17 17.07
C VAL A 386 10.32 -34.34 15.96
N LEU A 387 11.02 -34.03 14.88
CA LEU A 387 10.56 -33.12 13.83
C LEU A 387 9.30 -33.58 13.08
N PRO A 388 9.06 -34.89 12.82
CA PRO A 388 7.77 -35.37 12.32
C PRO A 388 6.59 -34.98 13.23
N SER A 389 6.79 -35.03 14.55
CA SER A 389 5.77 -34.64 15.53
C SER A 389 5.49 -33.14 15.48
N ILE A 390 6.53 -32.30 15.39
CA ILE A 390 6.38 -30.84 15.24
C ILE A 390 5.59 -30.52 13.96
N MET A 391 5.93 -31.17 12.86
CA MET A 391 5.25 -30.97 11.59
C MET A 391 3.78 -31.39 11.67
N ASN A 392 3.45 -32.51 12.31
CA ASN A 392 2.06 -32.92 12.52
C ASN A 392 1.26 -31.95 13.40
N VAL A 393 1.87 -31.32 14.41
CA VAL A 393 1.22 -30.24 15.19
C VAL A 393 0.90 -29.06 14.27
N VAL A 394 1.83 -28.67 13.40
CA VAL A 394 1.60 -27.61 12.42
C VAL A 394 0.46 -27.98 11.47
N VAL A 395 0.43 -29.21 10.95
CA VAL A 395 -0.66 -29.70 10.09
C VAL A 395 -1.99 -29.60 10.82
N LEU A 396 -2.07 -30.05 12.08
CA LEU A 396 -3.28 -29.94 12.91
C LEU A 396 -3.75 -28.48 13.07
N ILE A 397 -2.85 -27.57 13.42
CA ILE A 397 -3.17 -26.13 13.52
C ILE A 397 -3.64 -25.57 12.17
N SER A 398 -3.02 -26.04 11.08
CA SER A 398 -3.36 -25.61 9.72
C SER A 398 -4.79 -26.00 9.34
N VAL A 399 -5.16 -27.25 9.62
CA VAL A 399 -6.49 -27.82 9.37
C VAL A 399 -7.55 -27.10 10.21
N LEU A 400 -7.30 -26.92 11.52
CA LEU A 400 -8.23 -26.23 12.42
C LEU A 400 -8.48 -24.77 12.02
N SER A 401 -7.46 -24.10 11.49
CA SER A 401 -7.57 -22.74 10.97
C SER A 401 -8.41 -22.67 9.68
N VAL A 402 -8.33 -23.66 8.79
CA VAL A 402 -9.26 -23.74 7.65
C VAL A 402 -10.69 -24.00 8.14
N GLY A 403 -10.88 -24.86 9.14
CA GLY A 403 -12.19 -25.07 9.77
C GLY A 403 -12.77 -23.80 10.41
N ASN A 404 -11.94 -23.00 11.06
CA ASN A 404 -12.32 -21.69 11.59
C ASN A 404 -12.73 -20.71 10.47
N SER A 405 -11.96 -20.69 9.37
CA SER A 405 -12.30 -19.91 8.16
C SER A 405 -13.56 -20.40 7.46
N ALA A 406 -13.92 -21.68 7.59
CA ALA A 406 -15.14 -22.24 7.03
C ALA A 406 -16.41 -21.69 7.71
N VAL A 407 -16.41 -21.56 9.04
CA VAL A 407 -17.51 -20.90 9.76
C VAL A 407 -17.60 -19.42 9.35
N TYR A 408 -16.46 -18.74 9.25
CA TYR A 408 -16.40 -17.35 8.81
C TYR A 408 -16.99 -17.18 7.40
N GLY A 409 -16.49 -17.94 6.42
CA GLY A 409 -16.90 -17.89 5.02
C GLY A 409 -18.37 -18.22 4.81
N SER A 410 -18.84 -19.35 5.35
CA SER A 410 -20.24 -19.78 5.20
C SER A 410 -21.22 -18.80 5.83
N SER A 411 -20.98 -18.37 7.08
CA SER A 411 -21.92 -17.51 7.80
C SER A 411 -22.12 -16.13 7.15
N ARG A 412 -21.05 -15.55 6.61
CA ARG A 412 -21.09 -14.23 5.96
C ARG A 412 -21.70 -14.28 4.57
N THR A 413 -21.44 -15.35 3.82
CA THR A 413 -22.11 -15.56 2.54
C THR A 413 -23.61 -15.81 2.71
N LEU A 414 -24.02 -16.61 3.70
CA LEU A 414 -25.43 -16.82 4.03
C LEU A 414 -26.14 -15.54 4.46
N ALA A 415 -25.50 -14.74 5.32
CA ALA A 415 -26.05 -13.45 5.73
C ALA A 415 -26.18 -12.49 4.54
N ALA A 416 -25.18 -12.42 3.66
CA ALA A 416 -25.21 -11.59 2.46
C ALA A 416 -26.27 -12.03 1.43
N LEU A 417 -26.51 -13.34 1.29
CA LEU A 417 -27.61 -13.86 0.47
C LEU A 417 -28.97 -13.45 1.04
N ALA A 418 -29.13 -13.49 2.36
CA ALA A 418 -30.37 -13.09 3.01
C ALA A 418 -30.64 -11.58 2.86
N GLU A 419 -29.60 -10.73 2.94
CA GLU A 419 -29.70 -9.30 2.64
C GLU A 419 -30.11 -9.02 1.17
N GLN A 420 -29.76 -9.91 0.25
CA GLN A 420 -30.18 -9.83 -1.16
C GLN A 420 -31.57 -10.42 -1.42
N ASN A 421 -32.31 -10.86 -0.37
CA ASN A 421 -33.54 -11.67 -0.49
C ASN A 421 -33.35 -12.97 -1.31
N GLN A 422 -32.12 -13.49 -1.35
CA GLN A 422 -31.73 -14.73 -2.02
C GLN A 422 -31.61 -15.92 -1.05
N ALA A 423 -31.85 -15.69 0.24
CA ALA A 423 -31.96 -16.71 1.28
C ALA A 423 -32.99 -16.27 2.35
N PRO A 424 -33.44 -17.17 3.24
CA PRO A 424 -34.39 -16.82 4.30
C PRO A 424 -33.92 -15.65 5.16
N ARG A 425 -34.81 -14.67 5.39
CA ARG A 425 -34.49 -13.41 6.10
C ARG A 425 -33.94 -13.60 7.51
N ILE A 426 -34.24 -14.71 8.17
CA ILE A 426 -33.70 -15.03 9.49
C ILE A 426 -32.17 -15.11 9.50
N LEU A 427 -31.55 -15.48 8.37
CA LEU A 427 -30.09 -15.55 8.23
C LEU A 427 -29.41 -14.17 8.14
N ALA A 428 -30.16 -13.11 7.85
CA ALA A 428 -29.68 -11.73 7.88
C ALA A 428 -29.60 -11.15 9.30
N TYR A 429 -29.93 -11.93 10.33
CA TYR A 429 -29.81 -11.47 11.70
C TYR A 429 -28.33 -11.27 12.08
N ILE A 430 -27.97 -10.02 12.37
CA ILE A 430 -26.67 -9.62 12.90
C ILE A 430 -26.82 -9.11 14.34
N ASP A 431 -26.00 -9.63 15.26
CA ASP A 431 -25.98 -9.19 16.66
C ASP A 431 -25.23 -7.84 16.84
N ARG A 432 -25.32 -7.24 18.04
CA ARG A 432 -24.66 -5.96 18.37
C ARG A 432 -23.13 -5.95 18.28
N LYS A 433 -22.51 -7.12 18.20
CA LYS A 433 -21.07 -7.26 17.97
C LYS A 433 -20.74 -7.52 16.50
N GLY A 434 -21.73 -7.44 15.61
CA GLY A 434 -21.59 -7.63 14.17
C GLY A 434 -21.52 -9.10 13.75
N ARG A 435 -22.06 -10.02 14.55
CA ARG A 435 -21.97 -11.47 14.30
C ARG A 435 -23.24 -11.98 13.63
N PRO A 436 -23.14 -12.72 12.51
CA PRO A 436 -24.29 -13.37 11.89
C PRO A 436 -24.68 -14.66 12.65
N ILE A 437 -25.22 -14.52 13.87
CA ILE A 437 -25.36 -15.63 14.83
C ILE A 437 -26.24 -16.78 14.30
N VAL A 438 -27.31 -16.47 13.57
CA VAL A 438 -28.19 -17.50 12.98
C VAL A 438 -27.43 -18.29 11.91
N ALA A 439 -26.68 -17.60 11.05
CA ALA A 439 -25.87 -18.25 10.03
C ALA A 439 -24.70 -19.05 10.62
N ILE A 440 -24.08 -18.57 11.72
CA ILE A 440 -23.11 -19.33 12.50
C ILE A 440 -23.76 -20.60 13.08
N GLY A 441 -24.99 -20.49 13.59
CA GLY A 441 -25.77 -21.62 14.10
C GLY A 441 -26.03 -22.67 13.02
N VAL A 442 -26.48 -22.26 11.83
CA VAL A 442 -26.68 -23.15 10.68
C VAL A 442 -25.38 -23.85 10.27
N SER A 443 -24.28 -23.09 10.19
CA SER A 443 -22.95 -23.63 9.89
C SER A 443 -22.51 -24.66 10.94
N SER A 444 -22.75 -24.38 12.22
CA SER A 444 -22.42 -25.29 13.33
C SER A 444 -23.26 -26.57 13.29
N VAL A 445 -24.57 -26.48 13.00
CA VAL A 445 -25.45 -27.65 12.89
C VAL A 445 -25.01 -28.56 11.74
N ILE A 446 -24.71 -28.00 10.58
CA ILE A 446 -24.19 -28.78 9.44
C ILE A 446 -22.79 -29.33 9.77
N GLY A 447 -21.99 -28.59 10.54
CA GLY A 447 -20.71 -29.05 11.06
C GLY A 447 -20.78 -30.34 11.86
N LEU A 448 -21.92 -30.68 12.49
CA LEU A 448 -22.12 -31.96 13.21
C LEU A 448 -21.98 -33.19 12.29
N LEU A 449 -22.01 -33.02 10.97
CA LEU A 449 -21.67 -34.09 10.03
C LEU A 449 -20.26 -34.66 10.25
N CYS A 450 -19.35 -33.94 10.94
CA CYS A 450 -18.04 -34.47 11.34
C CYS A 450 -18.11 -35.73 12.21
N TYR A 451 -19.23 -35.99 12.90
CA TYR A 451 -19.43 -37.22 13.68
C TYR A 451 -19.59 -38.48 12.81
N VAL A 452 -19.62 -38.34 11.48
CA VAL A 452 -19.47 -39.48 10.56
C VAL A 452 -18.23 -40.33 10.84
N VAL A 453 -17.23 -39.74 11.51
CA VAL A 453 -16.03 -40.44 12.00
C VAL A 453 -16.35 -41.61 12.93
N ALA A 454 -17.47 -41.54 13.67
CA ALA A 454 -17.94 -42.63 14.52
C ALA A 454 -18.40 -43.86 13.72
N GLY A 455 -18.67 -43.73 12.42
CA GLY A 455 -19.06 -44.82 11.53
C GLY A 455 -17.90 -45.72 11.06
N GLY A 456 -16.67 -45.49 11.56
CA GLY A 456 -15.48 -46.28 11.26
C GLY A 456 -14.69 -45.81 10.02
N PRO A 457 -13.44 -46.29 9.82
CA PRO A 457 -12.49 -45.72 8.86
C PRO A 457 -12.97 -45.66 7.40
N LYS A 458 -13.70 -46.70 6.94
CA LYS A 458 -14.25 -46.76 5.59
C LYS A 458 -15.30 -45.68 5.37
N THR A 459 -16.26 -45.55 6.30
CA THR A 459 -17.32 -44.56 6.26
C THR A 459 -16.75 -43.13 6.31
N SER A 460 -15.77 -42.88 7.18
CA SER A 460 -15.08 -41.59 7.28
C SER A 460 -14.38 -41.20 5.97
N SER A 461 -13.67 -42.15 5.35
CA SER A 461 -12.96 -41.93 4.09
C SER A 461 -13.94 -41.66 2.95
N THR A 462 -15.03 -42.42 2.85
CA THR A 462 -16.08 -42.18 1.85
C THR A 462 -16.72 -40.81 2.04
N ALA A 463 -17.10 -40.45 3.27
CA ALA A 463 -17.68 -39.14 3.57
C ALA A 463 -16.72 -37.99 3.24
N LEU A 464 -15.45 -38.12 3.59
CA LEU A 464 -14.41 -37.13 3.27
C LEU A 464 -14.27 -36.93 1.74
N ASN A 465 -14.28 -38.01 0.95
CA ASN A 465 -14.20 -37.93 -0.51
C ASN A 465 -15.40 -37.20 -1.14
N TRP A 466 -16.61 -37.41 -0.61
CA TRP A 466 -17.80 -36.69 -1.06
C TRP A 466 -17.78 -35.21 -0.67
N LEU A 467 -17.43 -34.90 0.58
CA LEU A 467 -17.32 -33.51 1.06
C LEU A 467 -16.22 -32.74 0.30
N TYR A 468 -15.09 -33.38 0.04
CA TYR A 468 -13.97 -32.84 -0.72
C TYR A 468 -14.38 -32.49 -2.16
N SER A 469 -15.04 -33.42 -2.84
CA SER A 469 -15.37 -33.25 -4.26
C SER A 469 -16.38 -32.13 -4.50
N LEU A 470 -17.29 -31.89 -3.55
CA LEU A 470 -18.19 -30.74 -3.61
C LEU A 470 -17.43 -29.40 -3.49
N SER A 471 -16.37 -29.35 -2.66
CA SER A 471 -15.63 -28.11 -2.38
C SER A 471 -14.68 -27.69 -3.51
N GLY A 472 -13.93 -28.63 -4.09
CA GLY A 472 -12.88 -28.31 -5.07
C GLY A 472 -13.43 -27.69 -6.36
N LEU A 473 -14.50 -28.26 -6.91
CA LEU A 473 -15.12 -27.78 -8.15
C LEU A 473 -15.90 -26.46 -7.94
N SER A 474 -16.46 -26.24 -6.76
CA SER A 474 -17.13 -24.98 -6.39
C SER A 474 -16.20 -23.75 -6.49
N SER A 475 -14.92 -23.93 -6.15
CA SER A 475 -13.92 -22.84 -6.21
C SER A 475 -13.70 -22.37 -7.65
N ILE A 476 -13.66 -23.30 -8.61
CA ILE A 476 -13.50 -23.01 -10.05
C ILE A 476 -14.67 -22.18 -10.59
N PHE A 477 -15.92 -22.53 -10.25
CA PHE A 477 -17.08 -21.73 -10.63
C PHE A 477 -17.03 -20.32 -10.03
N THR A 478 -16.63 -20.22 -8.77
CA THR A 478 -16.50 -18.93 -8.06
C THR A 478 -15.44 -18.04 -8.73
N TRP A 479 -14.25 -18.57 -9.00
CA TRP A 479 -13.15 -17.82 -9.61
C TRP A 479 -13.43 -17.43 -11.06
N GLY A 480 -14.03 -18.32 -11.85
CA GLY A 480 -14.52 -17.99 -13.20
C GLY A 480 -15.53 -16.84 -13.16
N SER A 481 -16.44 -16.85 -12.19
CA SER A 481 -17.44 -15.79 -12.00
C SER A 481 -16.84 -14.46 -11.58
N ILE A 482 -15.81 -14.46 -10.73
CA ILE A 482 -15.04 -13.25 -10.38
C ILE A 482 -14.40 -12.63 -11.61
N CYS A 483 -13.70 -13.45 -12.41
CA CYS A 483 -13.07 -12.99 -13.63
C CYS A 483 -14.10 -12.41 -14.62
N LEU A 484 -15.22 -13.11 -14.81
CA LEU A 484 -16.30 -12.64 -15.67
C LEU A 484 -16.91 -11.33 -15.15
N ALA A 485 -17.21 -11.23 -13.86
CA ALA A 485 -17.72 -10.01 -13.24
C ALA A 485 -16.76 -8.83 -13.45
N HIS A 486 -15.45 -9.03 -13.31
CA HIS A 486 -14.46 -7.98 -13.54
C HIS A 486 -14.35 -7.55 -15.01
N ILE A 487 -14.37 -8.49 -15.97
CA ILE A 487 -14.42 -8.18 -17.41
C ILE A 487 -15.62 -7.30 -17.74
N ARG A 488 -16.78 -7.65 -17.18
CA ARG A 488 -18.04 -6.94 -17.41
C ARG A 488 -18.05 -5.57 -16.74
N PHE A 489 -17.58 -5.49 -15.50
CA PHE A 489 -17.36 -4.24 -14.78
C PHE A 489 -16.48 -3.27 -15.59
N ARG A 490 -15.32 -3.71 -16.06
CA ARG A 490 -14.39 -2.90 -16.87
C ARG A 490 -14.98 -2.45 -18.21
N SER A 491 -15.80 -3.30 -18.82
CA SER A 491 -16.53 -2.97 -20.05
C SER A 491 -17.60 -1.91 -19.80
N ALA A 492 -18.35 -2.01 -18.71
CA ALA A 492 -19.32 -1.00 -18.29
C ALA A 492 -18.64 0.32 -17.89
N TRP A 493 -17.53 0.25 -17.14
CA TRP A 493 -16.73 1.41 -16.72
C TRP A 493 -16.32 2.26 -17.92
N LYS A 494 -15.73 1.63 -18.94
CA LYS A 494 -15.34 2.32 -20.19
C LYS A 494 -16.55 2.86 -20.96
N LYS A 495 -17.65 2.10 -21.05
CA LYS A 495 -18.83 2.49 -21.82
C LYS A 495 -19.61 3.65 -21.18
N GLN A 496 -19.56 3.77 -19.85
CA GLN A 496 -20.19 4.84 -19.09
C GLN A 496 -19.27 6.07 -18.92
N GLY A 497 -18.15 6.14 -19.65
CA GLY A 497 -17.28 7.31 -19.72
C GLY A 497 -16.26 7.46 -18.60
N HIS A 498 -16.09 6.44 -17.73
CA HIS A 498 -15.13 6.51 -16.64
C HIS A 498 -13.70 6.18 -17.09
N SER A 499 -12.73 6.95 -16.59
CA SER A 499 -11.30 6.75 -16.77
C SER A 499 -10.76 5.69 -15.80
N LEU A 500 -9.60 5.11 -16.12
CA LEU A 500 -8.94 4.18 -15.19
C LEU A 500 -8.32 4.90 -13.99
N ASP A 501 -8.11 6.22 -14.10
CA ASP A 501 -7.51 7.06 -13.06
C ASP A 501 -8.39 7.28 -11.84
N GLU A 502 -9.69 7.04 -12.00
CA GLU A 502 -10.67 7.02 -10.91
C GLU A 502 -10.56 5.77 -10.02
N LEU A 503 -9.87 4.71 -10.45
CA LEU A 503 -9.76 3.45 -9.72
C LEU A 503 -8.69 3.55 -8.63
N ALA A 504 -9.09 3.43 -7.36
CA ALA A 504 -8.18 3.47 -6.21
C ALA A 504 -7.17 2.30 -6.17
N PHE A 505 -7.51 1.18 -6.81
CA PHE A 505 -6.61 0.07 -7.05
C PHE A 505 -6.84 -0.44 -8.47
N ARG A 506 -5.76 -0.68 -9.21
CA ARG A 506 -5.81 -1.29 -10.54
C ARG A 506 -5.15 -2.66 -10.48
N SER A 507 -5.84 -3.67 -11.02
CA SER A 507 -5.27 -4.98 -11.29
C SER A 507 -3.98 -4.84 -12.10
N GLN A 508 -2.89 -5.45 -11.65
CA GLN A 508 -1.58 -5.37 -12.33
C GLN A 508 -1.62 -5.94 -13.74
N VAL A 509 -2.42 -6.98 -13.94
CA VAL A 509 -2.61 -7.66 -15.24
C VAL A 509 -3.84 -7.15 -16.00
N GLY A 510 -4.53 -6.15 -15.43
CA GLY A 510 -5.72 -5.54 -16.01
C GLY A 510 -6.81 -6.55 -16.37
N VAL A 511 -7.53 -6.27 -17.46
CA VAL A 511 -8.60 -7.11 -18.01
C VAL A 511 -8.07 -8.36 -18.71
N TYR A 512 -6.86 -8.29 -19.29
CA TYR A 512 -6.22 -9.43 -19.95
C TYR A 512 -6.00 -10.59 -18.98
N GLY A 513 -5.57 -10.29 -17.76
CA GLY A 513 -5.49 -11.30 -16.70
C GLY A 513 -6.85 -11.94 -16.40
N SER A 514 -7.93 -11.18 -16.38
CA SER A 514 -9.27 -11.74 -16.15
C SER A 514 -9.73 -12.66 -17.29
N TRP A 515 -9.43 -12.33 -18.55
CA TRP A 515 -9.68 -13.22 -19.68
C TRP A 515 -8.88 -14.51 -19.60
N LEU A 516 -7.58 -14.43 -19.27
CA LEU A 516 -6.74 -15.60 -19.06
C LEU A 516 -7.27 -16.46 -17.91
N GLY A 517 -7.60 -15.86 -16.77
CA GLY A 517 -8.18 -16.56 -15.62
C GLY A 517 -9.51 -17.23 -15.97
N PHE A 518 -10.39 -16.56 -16.72
CA PHE A 518 -11.67 -17.13 -17.16
C PHE A 518 -11.45 -18.32 -18.11
N LEU A 519 -10.56 -18.18 -19.09
CA LEU A 519 -10.20 -19.25 -20.02
C LEU A 519 -9.64 -20.47 -19.29
N LEU A 520 -8.71 -20.27 -18.35
CA LEU A 520 -8.13 -21.36 -17.55
C LEU A 520 -9.19 -22.06 -16.69
N ASN A 521 -10.14 -21.33 -16.10
CA ASN A 521 -11.27 -21.96 -15.39
C ASN A 521 -12.10 -22.86 -16.32
N CYS A 522 -12.41 -22.40 -17.54
CA CYS A 522 -13.13 -23.21 -18.54
C CYS A 522 -12.33 -24.46 -18.93
N ILE A 523 -11.02 -24.35 -19.16
CA ILE A 523 -10.14 -25.48 -19.49
C ILE A 523 -10.12 -26.50 -18.34
N VAL A 524 -10.04 -26.04 -17.09
CA VAL A 524 -10.06 -26.91 -15.91
C VAL A 524 -11.41 -27.65 -15.80
N LEU A 525 -12.53 -26.98 -16.07
CA LEU A 525 -13.85 -27.63 -16.08
C LEU A 525 -13.96 -28.70 -17.16
N ILE A 526 -13.40 -28.47 -18.36
CA ILE A 526 -13.36 -29.44 -19.46
C ILE A 526 -12.48 -30.63 -19.08
N ALA A 527 -11.28 -30.37 -18.54
CA ALA A 527 -10.35 -31.40 -18.10
C ALA A 527 -10.96 -32.25 -16.98
N GLN A 528 -11.64 -31.62 -16.02
CA GLN A 528 -12.33 -32.32 -14.94
C GLN A 528 -13.51 -33.15 -15.44
N PHE A 529 -14.28 -32.65 -16.42
CA PHE A 529 -15.35 -33.43 -17.03
C PHE A 529 -14.79 -34.70 -17.70
N TRP A 530 -13.70 -34.56 -18.44
CA TRP A 530 -13.04 -35.69 -19.09
C TRP A 530 -12.52 -36.74 -18.09
N THR A 531 -11.86 -36.31 -17.00
CA THR A 531 -11.38 -37.23 -15.95
C THR A 531 -12.51 -37.80 -15.09
N ALA A 532 -13.68 -37.16 -15.03
CA ALA A 532 -14.86 -37.66 -14.35
C ALA A 532 -15.57 -38.77 -15.15
N VAL A 533 -15.79 -38.56 -16.46
CA VAL A 533 -16.46 -39.53 -17.34
C VAL A 533 -15.58 -40.75 -17.60
N TRP A 534 -14.30 -40.53 -17.85
CA TRP A 534 -13.32 -41.60 -17.96
C TRP A 534 -12.32 -41.42 -16.81
N PRO A 535 -12.49 -42.06 -15.66
CA PRO A 535 -11.46 -42.06 -14.61
C PRO A 535 -10.17 -42.75 -15.03
N ILE A 536 -9.12 -42.59 -14.23
CA ILE A 536 -7.90 -43.41 -14.36
C ILE A 536 -8.28 -44.86 -14.04
N GLY A 537 -7.86 -45.82 -14.87
CA GLY A 537 -8.26 -47.23 -14.70
C GLY A 537 -9.69 -47.57 -15.12
N TRP A 538 -10.41 -46.67 -15.81
CA TRP A 538 -11.83 -46.86 -16.18
C TRP A 538 -12.15 -48.15 -16.95
N ARG A 539 -11.17 -48.72 -17.67
CA ARG A 539 -11.35 -49.96 -18.45
C ARG A 539 -11.65 -51.18 -17.57
N ASP A 540 -11.18 -51.14 -16.33
CA ASP A 540 -11.33 -52.24 -15.36
C ASP A 540 -12.46 -51.97 -14.36
N MET A 541 -13.19 -50.85 -14.52
CA MET A 541 -14.28 -50.43 -13.63
C MET A 541 -15.65 -50.88 -14.16
N THR A 542 -16.57 -51.22 -13.24
CA THR A 542 -17.96 -51.48 -13.59
C THR A 542 -18.67 -50.19 -14.02
N SER A 543 -19.72 -50.30 -14.86
CA SER A 543 -20.52 -49.14 -15.29
C SER A 543 -21.10 -48.35 -14.11
N LYS A 544 -21.46 -49.04 -13.02
CA LYS A 544 -21.91 -48.41 -11.77
C LYS A 544 -20.79 -47.56 -11.13
N ALA A 545 -19.58 -48.10 -11.02
CA ALA A 545 -18.44 -47.38 -10.44
C ALA A 545 -18.04 -46.16 -11.28
N ILE A 546 -18.15 -46.24 -12.61
CA ILE A 546 -17.90 -45.10 -13.51
C ILE A 546 -18.95 -44.00 -13.28
N ALA A 547 -20.23 -44.36 -13.19
CA ALA A 547 -21.31 -43.41 -12.93
C ALA A 547 -21.16 -42.74 -11.54
N GLU A 548 -20.85 -43.52 -10.50
CA GLU A 548 -20.57 -43.00 -9.15
C GLU A 548 -19.40 -42.02 -9.18
N ASN A 549 -18.30 -42.35 -9.86
CA ASN A 549 -17.15 -41.45 -10.00
C ASN A 549 -17.52 -40.15 -10.73
N PHE A 550 -18.33 -40.22 -11.78
CA PHE A 550 -18.75 -39.03 -12.53
C PHE A 550 -19.53 -38.06 -11.63
N PHE A 551 -20.55 -38.54 -10.93
CA PHE A 551 -21.35 -37.70 -10.04
C PHE A 551 -20.55 -37.21 -8.83
N LEU A 552 -19.62 -38.02 -8.31
CA LEU A 552 -18.73 -37.61 -7.23
C LEU A 552 -17.80 -36.48 -7.70
N ALA A 553 -17.08 -36.68 -8.80
CA ALA A 553 -16.06 -35.75 -9.30
C ALA A 553 -16.62 -34.46 -9.92
N TYR A 554 -17.90 -34.46 -10.34
CA TYR A 554 -18.55 -33.32 -11.00
C TYR A 554 -19.75 -32.74 -10.23
N LEU A 555 -19.93 -33.10 -8.96
CA LEU A 555 -21.13 -32.80 -8.16
C LEU A 555 -21.52 -31.31 -8.10
N ALA A 556 -20.54 -30.40 -8.05
CA ALA A 556 -20.83 -28.98 -7.94
C ALA A 556 -21.56 -28.42 -9.18
N ALA A 557 -21.34 -28.98 -10.38
CA ALA A 557 -21.96 -28.45 -11.60
C ALA A 557 -23.48 -28.68 -11.64
N PRO A 558 -24.03 -29.90 -11.40
CA PRO A 558 -25.46 -30.09 -11.23
C PRO A 558 -26.07 -29.20 -10.14
N VAL A 559 -25.36 -29.00 -9.02
CA VAL A 559 -25.82 -28.14 -7.93
C VAL A 559 -25.94 -26.68 -8.39
N VAL A 560 -24.92 -26.14 -9.07
CA VAL A 560 -24.94 -24.78 -9.64
C VAL A 560 -26.08 -24.64 -10.65
N LEU A 561 -26.27 -25.60 -11.55
CA LEU A 561 -27.34 -25.58 -12.55
C LEU A 561 -28.72 -25.66 -11.90
N PHE A 562 -28.88 -26.48 -10.86
CA PHE A 562 -30.10 -26.57 -10.07
C PHE A 562 -30.41 -25.29 -9.29
N CYS A 563 -29.41 -24.55 -8.82
CA CYS A 563 -29.64 -23.23 -8.25
C CYS A 563 -29.96 -22.19 -9.34
N TYR A 564 -29.31 -22.26 -10.50
CA TYR A 564 -29.42 -21.24 -11.55
C TYR A 564 -30.75 -21.32 -12.32
N PHE A 565 -31.10 -22.47 -12.91
CA PHE A 565 -32.23 -22.55 -13.85
C PHE A 565 -33.61 -22.30 -13.21
N PRO A 566 -33.97 -22.95 -12.08
CA PRO A 566 -35.24 -22.69 -11.41
C PRO A 566 -35.40 -21.22 -10.99
N TYR A 567 -34.34 -20.63 -10.44
CA TYR A 567 -34.35 -19.21 -10.05
C TYR A 567 -34.53 -18.30 -11.27
N LYS A 568 -33.80 -18.58 -12.35
CA LYS A 568 -33.88 -17.85 -13.63
C LYS A 568 -35.26 -17.90 -14.24
N ILE A 569 -35.90 -19.07 -14.24
CA ILE A 569 -37.25 -19.29 -14.81
C ILE A 569 -38.32 -18.62 -13.95
N TYR A 570 -38.25 -18.78 -12.62
CA TYR A 570 -39.26 -18.25 -11.70
C TYR A 570 -39.21 -16.73 -11.59
N PHE A 571 -38.03 -16.15 -11.40
CA PHE A 571 -37.84 -14.71 -11.21
C PHE A 571 -37.59 -13.93 -12.51
N LYS A 572 -37.45 -14.63 -13.65
CA LYS A 572 -37.24 -14.05 -14.99
C LYS A 572 -36.16 -12.95 -14.99
N THR A 573 -35.05 -13.22 -14.32
CA THR A 573 -33.99 -12.21 -14.10
C THR A 573 -33.34 -11.82 -15.42
N PRO A 574 -32.99 -10.53 -15.64
CA PRO A 574 -32.30 -10.12 -16.85
C PRO A 574 -30.78 -10.31 -16.71
N PHE A 575 -30.13 -10.65 -17.83
CA PHE A 575 -28.68 -10.54 -17.92
C PHE A 575 -28.31 -9.05 -17.99
N MET A 576 -27.39 -8.60 -17.14
CA MET A 576 -27.08 -7.17 -17.00
C MET A 576 -26.56 -6.59 -18.31
N ARG A 577 -26.87 -5.34 -18.67
CA ARG A 577 -26.35 -4.68 -19.89
C ARG A 577 -25.29 -3.66 -19.49
N THR A 578 -24.17 -3.59 -20.21
CA THR A 578 -23.02 -2.76 -19.81
C THR A 578 -23.33 -1.26 -19.70
N ASP A 579 -24.30 -0.77 -20.48
CA ASP A 579 -24.81 0.61 -20.43
C ASP A 579 -25.71 0.91 -19.22
N ARG A 580 -26.27 -0.11 -18.55
CA ARG A 580 -27.19 0.04 -17.42
C ARG A 580 -26.70 -0.66 -16.15
N MET A 581 -25.45 -1.12 -16.14
CA MET A 581 -24.86 -1.71 -14.93
C MET A 581 -24.71 -0.61 -13.89
N ASP A 582 -25.25 -0.86 -12.70
CA ASP A 582 -25.05 0.00 -11.55
C ASP A 582 -23.56 0.00 -11.20
N LEU A 583 -22.89 1.12 -11.46
CA LEU A 583 -21.52 1.35 -11.04
C LEU A 583 -21.44 2.18 -9.77
N VAL A 584 -22.51 2.75 -9.23
CA VAL A 584 -22.47 3.81 -8.20
C VAL A 584 -22.90 3.32 -6.82
N THR A 585 -23.99 2.57 -6.71
CA THR A 585 -24.60 2.22 -5.41
C THR A 585 -23.67 1.34 -4.60
N GLY A 586 -23.55 1.59 -3.29
CA GLY A 586 -22.65 0.84 -2.43
C GLY A 586 -21.16 1.04 -2.73
N ARG A 587 -20.77 1.96 -3.63
CA ARG A 587 -19.44 2.56 -3.56
C ARG A 587 -19.36 3.21 -2.20
N ARG A 588 -18.34 2.85 -1.44
CA ARG A 588 -18.09 3.57 -0.19
C ARG A 588 -17.65 4.98 -0.61
N ALA A 589 -18.54 5.97 -0.41
CA ALA A 589 -18.18 7.39 -0.38
C ALA A 589 -17.27 7.58 0.83
N LEU A 590 -16.05 7.12 0.67
CA LEU A 590 -14.92 7.59 1.43
C LEU A 590 -14.61 8.96 0.81
N ASP A 591 -15.53 9.89 1.08
CA ASP A 591 -15.59 11.20 0.48
C ASP A 591 -14.26 11.87 0.72
N THR A 592 -13.75 12.40 -0.37
CA THR A 592 -12.40 12.88 -0.51
C THR A 592 -12.08 13.93 0.55
N ALA A 593 -13.02 14.72 1.07
CA ALA A 593 -12.72 15.76 2.06
C ALA A 593 -12.28 15.23 3.44
N GLU A 594 -13.05 14.35 4.08
CA GLU A 594 -12.76 13.88 5.46
C GLU A 594 -11.59 12.89 5.50
N LEU A 595 -11.41 12.09 4.45
CA LEU A 595 -10.22 11.25 4.28
C LEU A 595 -8.99 12.01 3.80
N ILE A 596 -9.16 13.04 2.96
CA ILE A 596 -8.06 13.98 2.69
C ILE A 596 -7.73 14.67 4.00
N GLU A 597 -8.70 15.03 4.84
CA GLU A 597 -8.48 15.65 6.14
C GLU A 597 -7.85 14.68 7.14
N GLU A 598 -8.25 13.41 7.19
CA GLU A 598 -7.64 12.37 8.03
C GLU A 598 -6.25 11.98 7.49
N GLU A 599 -6.05 11.94 6.17
CA GLU A 599 -4.74 11.78 5.53
C GLU A 599 -3.88 13.04 5.70
N MET A 600 -4.48 14.24 5.76
CA MET A 600 -3.82 15.51 6.08
C MET A 600 -3.48 15.56 7.56
N LEU A 601 -4.32 15.07 8.46
CA LEU A 601 -4.09 14.98 9.90
C LEU A 601 -3.03 13.92 10.19
N GLU A 602 -3.07 12.78 9.51
CA GLU A 602 -2.05 11.74 9.54
C GLU A 602 -0.73 12.30 8.98
N LYS A 603 -0.74 13.04 7.87
CA LYS A 603 0.43 13.79 7.32
C LYS A 603 0.91 14.93 8.22
N ARG A 604 0.01 15.63 8.89
CA ARG A 604 0.30 16.69 9.88
C ARG A 604 0.90 16.08 11.15
N ALA A 605 0.52 14.85 11.49
CA ALA A 605 1.09 14.06 12.58
C ALA A 605 2.32 13.24 12.14
N TRP A 606 2.73 13.28 10.87
CA TRP A 606 3.94 12.60 10.43
C TRP A 606 5.16 13.12 11.20
N PRO A 607 6.04 12.21 11.65
CA PRO A 607 7.33 12.60 12.21
C PRO A 607 8.06 13.58 11.29
N LYS A 608 8.81 14.53 11.85
CA LYS A 608 9.50 15.58 11.08
C LYS A 608 10.29 15.03 9.87
N TRP A 609 10.88 13.84 9.98
CA TRP A 609 11.61 13.15 8.89
C TRP A 609 10.74 12.71 7.70
N LYS A 610 9.44 12.47 7.88
CA LYS A 610 8.49 12.17 6.78
C LYS A 610 7.94 13.43 6.10
N LYS A 611 8.02 14.58 6.77
CA LYS A 611 7.70 15.90 6.20
C LYS A 611 8.91 16.52 5.51
N ALA A 612 10.11 16.08 5.87
CA ALA A 612 11.34 16.55 5.30
C ALA A 612 11.70 15.79 4.01
N TYR A 613 12.29 16.50 3.07
CA TYR A 613 12.85 15.97 1.84
C TYR A 613 14.36 15.80 2.00
N ARG A 614 14.91 14.69 1.53
CA ARG A 614 16.35 14.47 1.46
C ARG A 614 16.93 15.36 0.36
N LEU A 615 17.83 16.29 0.69
CA LEU A 615 18.38 17.25 -0.27
C LEU A 615 19.34 16.54 -1.24
N GLY A 616 18.80 16.09 -2.38
CA GLY A 616 19.52 15.24 -3.32
C GLY A 616 19.86 13.90 -2.67
N ASP A 617 21.06 13.38 -2.97
CA ASP A 617 21.59 12.15 -2.36
C ASP A 617 22.32 12.40 -1.04
N SER A 618 22.34 13.63 -0.53
CA SER A 618 22.99 13.94 0.75
C SER A 618 22.26 13.32 1.94
N GLY A 619 22.92 13.21 3.10
CA GLY A 619 22.26 12.82 4.35
C GLY A 619 21.36 13.90 4.96
N LEU A 620 21.29 15.09 4.35
CA LEU A 620 20.60 16.26 4.90
C LEU A 620 19.13 16.27 4.51
N TYR A 621 18.26 16.52 5.49
CA TYR A 621 16.82 16.63 5.30
C TYR A 621 16.38 18.09 5.45
N ILE A 622 15.60 18.60 4.50
CA ILE A 622 15.08 19.97 4.46
C ILE A 622 13.55 20.01 4.47
N SER A 623 12.95 21.12 4.89
CA SER A 623 11.52 21.36 4.73
C SER A 623 11.16 21.51 3.24
N LYS A 624 9.97 21.02 2.84
CA LYS A 624 9.54 21.04 1.43
C LYS A 624 9.41 22.45 0.86
N ILE A 625 9.05 23.40 1.71
CA ILE A 625 9.16 24.83 1.43
C ILE A 625 10.28 25.37 2.30
N ILE A 626 11.15 26.18 1.72
CA ILE A 626 12.27 26.81 2.43
C ILE A 626 11.92 28.27 2.70
N LEU A 627 12.16 28.73 3.93
CA LEU A 627 11.96 30.12 4.30
C LEU A 627 13.07 30.99 3.71
N GLY A 628 12.75 31.79 2.69
CA GLY A 628 13.65 32.79 2.14
C GLY A 628 13.58 34.09 2.95
N THR A 629 14.66 34.43 3.62
CA THR A 629 14.70 35.55 4.58
C THR A 629 15.12 36.88 3.97
N ALA A 630 15.13 37.00 2.63
CA ALA A 630 15.47 38.26 1.95
C ALA A 630 14.53 39.43 2.26
N SER A 631 13.35 39.12 2.80
CA SER A 631 12.41 40.13 3.28
C SER A 631 12.71 40.58 4.71
N TYR A 632 13.77 40.07 5.35
CA TYR A 632 14.13 40.33 6.76
C TYR A 632 15.50 41.00 6.81
N GLY A 633 15.63 42.08 7.59
CA GLY A 633 16.88 42.83 7.68
C GLY A 633 16.64 44.27 8.12
N SER A 634 17.02 45.21 7.26
CA SER A 634 16.90 46.64 7.46
C SER A 634 16.13 47.26 6.30
N SER A 635 15.07 48.00 6.62
CA SER A 635 14.32 48.76 5.63
C SER A 635 15.16 49.87 4.95
N LYS A 636 16.35 50.22 5.49
CA LYS A 636 17.30 51.15 4.85
C LYS A 636 17.94 50.56 3.59
N TRP A 637 18.05 49.23 3.51
CA TRP A 637 18.62 48.55 2.35
C TRP A 637 17.63 48.47 1.19
N GLN A 638 16.38 48.15 1.51
CA GLN A 638 15.24 48.14 0.59
C GLN A 638 13.96 48.44 1.40
N ASP A 639 13.13 49.36 0.92
CA ASP A 639 11.96 49.83 1.69
C ASP A 639 10.92 48.75 2.01
N TRP A 640 10.90 47.65 1.26
CA TRP A 640 9.99 46.52 1.44
C TRP A 640 10.49 45.44 2.41
N VAL A 641 11.68 45.60 2.99
CA VAL A 641 12.28 44.68 3.97
C VAL A 641 11.75 44.99 5.37
N LEU A 642 11.40 43.92 6.09
CA LEU A 642 10.97 43.93 7.48
C LEU A 642 12.17 44.09 8.40
N ASN A 643 12.02 44.97 9.39
CA ASN A 643 13.03 45.13 10.42
C ASN A 643 12.99 43.96 11.43
N GLU A 644 14.00 43.88 12.30
CA GLU A 644 14.17 42.78 13.27
C GLU A 644 12.89 42.48 14.07
N GLU A 645 12.23 43.50 14.62
CA GLU A 645 11.03 43.35 15.45
C GLU A 645 9.86 42.69 14.70
N GLU A 646 9.72 42.97 13.41
CA GLU A 646 8.68 42.41 12.54
C GLU A 646 9.04 41.01 12.04
N ALA A 647 10.34 40.75 11.84
CA ALA A 647 10.84 39.48 11.29
C ALA A 647 10.92 38.36 12.34
N LEU A 648 11.27 38.66 13.59
CA LEU A 648 11.47 37.67 14.65
C LEU A 648 10.25 36.74 14.86
N PRO A 649 9.01 37.24 15.01
CA PRO A 649 7.83 36.39 15.20
C PRO A 649 7.54 35.44 14.02
N LEU A 650 8.04 35.77 12.82
CA LEU A 650 7.86 34.94 11.62
C LEU A 650 8.73 33.68 11.65
N PHE A 651 9.93 33.74 12.24
CA PHE A 651 10.78 32.56 12.43
C PHE A 651 10.17 31.56 13.40
N GLU A 652 9.61 32.05 14.51
CA GLU A 652 8.90 31.21 15.48
C GLU A 652 7.70 30.51 14.83
N HIS A 653 6.88 31.28 14.09
CA HIS A 653 5.71 30.73 13.40
C HIS A 653 6.12 29.71 12.35
N ALA A 654 7.08 30.04 11.49
CA ALA A 654 7.62 29.13 10.47
C ALA A 654 8.12 27.81 11.08
N PHE A 655 8.87 27.87 12.19
CA PHE A 655 9.34 26.68 12.90
C PHE A 655 8.19 25.82 13.43
N LYS A 656 7.21 26.45 14.09
CA LYS A 656 6.04 25.78 14.69
C LYS A 656 5.20 25.05 13.64
N VAL A 657 5.06 25.62 12.44
CA VAL A 657 4.31 25.00 11.33
C VAL A 657 5.15 24.04 10.48
N GLY A 658 6.42 23.81 10.83
CA GLY A 658 7.29 22.80 10.22
C GLY A 658 8.17 23.29 9.07
N ILE A 659 8.33 24.60 8.90
CA ILE A 659 9.34 25.20 8.01
C ILE A 659 10.62 25.44 8.83
N ASN A 660 11.51 24.45 8.81
CA ASN A 660 12.76 24.44 9.56
C ASN A 660 14.01 24.53 8.68
N THR A 661 13.87 24.82 7.39
CA THR A 661 14.99 25.17 6.52
C THR A 661 14.90 26.64 6.16
N TRP A 662 15.94 27.41 6.51
CA TRP A 662 15.99 28.86 6.38
C TRP A 662 17.17 29.26 5.50
N ASP A 663 16.88 29.93 4.39
CA ASP A 663 17.88 30.50 3.47
C ASP A 663 18.03 31.98 3.79
N THR A 664 19.25 32.42 4.10
CA THR A 664 19.57 33.80 4.52
C THR A 664 19.31 34.84 3.40
N VAL A 665 18.91 34.40 2.19
CA VAL A 665 19.03 35.19 0.95
C VAL A 665 17.97 34.87 -0.13
N ARG A 666 17.59 35.87 -0.96
CA ARG A 666 16.96 35.74 -2.30
C ARG A 666 17.40 36.87 -3.24
N ALA A 667 18.08 36.51 -4.34
CA ALA A 667 18.59 37.21 -5.57
C ALA A 667 18.33 38.73 -5.79
N PRO A 668 19.28 39.52 -6.41
CA PRO A 668 19.72 39.38 -7.85
C PRO A 668 20.96 40.22 -8.40
N TYR A 669 21.51 40.11 -9.64
CA TYR A 669 21.12 40.63 -11.00
C TYR A 669 22.14 40.09 -12.05
N VAL A 670 21.75 40.10 -13.33
CA VAL A 670 22.59 39.93 -14.54
C VAL A 670 22.29 41.07 -15.52
N LEU A 671 23.32 41.78 -16.00
CA LEU A 671 23.33 42.46 -17.30
C LEU A 671 24.75 42.89 -17.71
N ARG A 672 25.07 42.66 -18.99
CA ARG A 672 26.26 43.10 -19.72
C ARG A 672 26.35 44.64 -19.82
N LEU A 673 27.56 45.15 -19.60
CA LEU A 673 28.24 46.37 -20.13
C LEU A 673 27.39 47.51 -20.71
N ILE A 674 27.58 48.75 -20.19
CA ILE A 674 27.94 50.03 -20.88
C ILE A 674 28.35 51.10 -19.81
N SER A 675 29.32 51.96 -20.14
CA SER A 675 30.22 52.89 -19.36
C SER A 675 29.68 54.35 -19.21
N PRO A 676 30.42 55.42 -18.76
CA PRO A 676 31.22 55.74 -17.53
C PRO A 676 30.80 57.06 -16.79
N MET A 677 31.25 57.30 -15.54
CA MET A 677 31.84 58.57 -15.01
C MET A 677 31.85 58.68 -13.46
N GLY A 678 33.02 59.02 -12.88
CA GLY A 678 33.21 60.17 -11.97
C GLY A 678 32.84 60.14 -10.46
N LEU A 679 33.86 59.86 -9.62
CA LEU A 679 34.39 60.68 -8.50
C LEU A 679 33.69 60.85 -7.10
N VAL A 680 34.52 60.56 -6.07
CA VAL A 680 34.63 61.01 -4.63
C VAL A 680 33.68 60.46 -3.53
N ALA A 681 34.21 59.68 -2.58
CA ALA A 681 34.45 60.07 -1.16
C ALA A 681 34.68 58.88 -0.18
N ASN A 682 35.92 58.81 0.31
CA ASN A 682 36.49 58.33 1.58
C ASN A 682 35.66 57.70 2.77
N TYR A 683 36.25 56.58 3.25
CA TYR A 683 36.56 56.16 4.65
C TYR A 683 35.80 55.01 5.38
N ARG A 684 36.63 54.00 5.72
CA ARG A 684 36.81 53.21 6.98
C ARG A 684 35.91 52.00 7.34
N LEU A 685 36.62 50.85 7.45
CA LEU A 685 36.43 49.68 8.34
C LEU A 685 35.07 48.99 8.34
N LEU A 686 34.89 47.98 7.48
CA LEU A 686 33.69 47.14 7.46
C LEU A 686 33.99 45.65 7.26
N ASN A 687 33.55 44.86 8.24
CA ASN A 687 33.55 43.40 8.30
C ASN A 687 32.90 42.78 7.04
N GLN A 688 33.47 41.69 6.52
CA GLN A 688 33.19 41.21 5.16
C GLN A 688 32.20 40.04 5.09
N ALA A 689 31.43 40.01 3.99
CA ALA A 689 30.46 39.06 3.42
C ALA A 689 29.06 38.84 4.01
N ASP A 690 28.14 38.48 3.09
CA ASP A 690 26.69 38.18 3.05
C ASP A 690 25.72 39.30 2.64
N ALA A 691 25.30 39.25 1.38
CA ALA A 691 24.81 40.38 0.57
C ALA A 691 23.45 41.00 0.97
N TYR A 692 22.64 40.37 1.82
CA TYR A 692 21.23 40.76 2.02
C TYR A 692 21.04 41.48 3.33
N SER A 693 20.56 42.73 3.20
CA SER A 693 20.69 43.73 4.26
C SER A 693 22.10 43.74 4.88
N ASN A 694 23.12 43.48 4.04
CA ASN A 694 24.52 43.49 4.41
C ASN A 694 24.86 42.67 5.68
N GLY A 695 24.31 41.45 5.78
CA GLY A 695 24.54 40.50 6.88
C GLY A 695 23.48 40.55 7.99
N ARG A 696 22.56 41.51 7.98
CA ARG A 696 21.57 41.68 9.05
C ARG A 696 20.59 40.51 9.18
N SER A 697 20.23 39.86 8.08
CA SER A 697 19.33 38.69 8.11
C SER A 697 19.90 37.55 8.97
N GLU A 698 21.21 37.31 8.87
CA GLU A 698 21.90 36.28 9.65
C GLU A 698 21.93 36.56 11.14
N GLU A 699 22.11 37.84 11.51
CA GLU A 699 22.03 38.27 12.90
C GLU A 699 20.62 38.03 13.46
N ILE A 700 19.58 38.29 12.66
CA ILE A 700 18.18 38.04 13.06
C ILE A 700 17.94 36.53 13.22
N ILE A 701 18.44 35.68 12.32
CA ILE A 701 18.37 34.22 12.46
C ILE A 701 19.05 33.75 13.75
N GLY A 702 20.28 34.21 14.00
CA GLY A 702 21.03 33.88 15.20
C GLY A 702 20.32 34.31 16.48
N LYS A 703 19.64 35.46 16.45
CA LYS A 703 18.78 35.93 17.55
C LYS A 703 17.51 35.11 17.69
N ALA A 704 16.83 34.77 16.60
CA ALA A 704 15.60 33.98 16.63
C ALA A 704 15.82 32.61 17.29
N LEU A 705 16.93 31.94 16.98
CA LEU A 705 17.30 30.67 17.61
C LEU A 705 17.38 30.80 19.14
N LYS A 706 17.96 31.90 19.64
CA LYS A 706 18.17 32.14 21.07
C LYS A 706 16.89 32.62 21.77
N ILE A 707 16.16 33.55 21.16
CA ILE A 707 14.95 34.17 21.74
C ILE A 707 13.83 33.14 21.89
N TYR A 708 13.65 32.26 20.90
CA TYR A 708 12.56 31.29 20.87
C TYR A 708 12.99 29.88 21.33
N ASP A 709 14.20 29.73 21.88
CA ASP A 709 14.77 28.46 22.33
C ASP A 709 14.63 27.33 21.27
N ILE A 710 14.90 27.67 20.00
CA ILE A 710 14.79 26.72 18.90
C ILE A 710 16.08 25.90 18.86
N PRO A 711 16.01 24.55 19.02
CA PRO A 711 17.20 23.72 18.98
C PRO A 711 17.94 23.88 17.65
N ARG A 712 19.23 24.23 17.68
CA ARG A 712 20.04 24.39 16.46
C ARG A 712 20.05 23.14 15.59
N SER A 713 19.96 21.95 16.19
CA SER A 713 19.89 20.65 15.51
C SER A 713 18.62 20.45 14.68
N ASP A 714 17.56 21.19 14.99
CA ASP A 714 16.24 21.06 14.35
C ASP A 714 16.10 21.97 13.12
N VAL A 715 17.07 22.85 12.86
CA VAL A 715 17.04 23.87 11.80
C VAL A 715 18.19 23.65 10.82
N VAL A 716 17.91 23.83 9.53
CA VAL A 716 18.92 23.85 8.46
C VAL A 716 19.08 25.28 7.97
N ILE A 717 20.30 25.83 8.07
CA ILE A 717 20.63 27.20 7.67
C ILE A 717 21.47 27.19 6.41
N LEU A 718 20.96 27.84 5.37
CA LEU A 718 21.67 28.05 4.11
C LEU A 718 22.13 29.51 4.04
N THR A 719 23.39 29.73 3.69
CA THR A 719 23.91 31.08 3.37
C THR A 719 24.72 31.09 2.09
N LYS A 720 25.19 32.25 1.64
CA LYS A 720 25.84 32.39 0.33
C LYS A 720 27.03 33.34 0.27
N VAL A 721 28.07 32.93 -0.45
CA VAL A 721 29.26 33.75 -0.72
C VAL A 721 29.32 34.22 -2.18
N PHE A 722 29.57 35.52 -2.39
CA PHE A 722 30.07 36.11 -3.66
C PHE A 722 30.23 37.63 -3.54
N TYR A 723 29.24 38.35 -3.02
CA TYR A 723 29.21 39.82 -2.99
C TYR A 723 29.93 40.38 -1.76
N ALA A 724 30.35 41.65 -1.86
CA ALA A 724 30.82 42.42 -0.72
C ALA A 724 29.65 42.87 0.18
N ASN A 725 29.99 43.34 1.39
CA ASN A 725 29.05 43.92 2.34
C ASN A 725 29.43 45.33 2.77
N ASP A 726 28.39 46.12 3.02
CA ASP A 726 28.41 47.44 3.66
C ASP A 726 27.34 47.52 4.77
N PRO A 727 27.60 46.93 5.95
CA PRO A 727 26.61 46.86 7.02
C PRO A 727 26.24 48.23 7.60
N VAL A 728 27.10 49.26 7.43
CA VAL A 728 26.87 50.60 7.96
C VAL A 728 25.95 51.41 7.08
N ASN A 729 26.25 51.54 5.78
CA ASN A 729 25.42 52.36 4.89
C ASN A 729 24.26 51.58 4.28
N GLN A 730 24.26 50.25 4.40
CA GLN A 730 23.25 49.38 3.80
C GLN A 730 23.15 49.56 2.28
N SER A 731 24.31 49.65 1.62
CA SER A 731 24.42 49.90 0.18
C SER A 731 23.73 48.81 -0.67
N PRO A 732 23.19 49.16 -1.84
CA PRO A 732 22.51 48.20 -2.72
C PRO A 732 23.49 47.22 -3.37
N ILE A 733 23.04 46.01 -3.70
CA ILE A 733 23.88 44.94 -4.29
C ILE A 733 24.57 45.39 -5.59
N SER A 734 23.92 46.25 -6.39
CA SER A 734 24.50 46.83 -7.61
C SER A 734 25.82 47.55 -7.38
N GLU A 735 26.08 48.01 -6.15
CA GLU A 735 27.32 48.68 -5.78
C GLU A 735 28.36 47.75 -5.19
N LEU A 736 27.97 46.54 -4.77
CA LEU A 736 28.77 45.58 -4.01
C LEU A 736 29.20 44.36 -4.84
N MET A 737 29.10 44.45 -6.16
CA MET A 737 29.31 43.32 -7.09
C MET A 737 30.52 43.46 -8.03
N THR A 738 31.19 44.61 -8.04
CA THR A 738 32.30 44.89 -8.97
C THR A 738 33.62 45.07 -8.22
N LYS A 739 34.65 44.32 -8.62
CA LYS A 739 36.01 44.41 -8.06
C LYS A 739 36.70 45.76 -8.33
N ASP A 740 36.31 46.44 -9.41
CA ASP A 740 36.94 47.67 -9.91
C ASP A 740 36.60 48.95 -9.12
N LYS A 741 35.68 48.86 -8.15
CA LYS A 741 35.38 49.98 -7.25
C LYS A 741 36.40 50.04 -6.11
N GLN A 742 36.97 51.24 -5.88
CA GLN A 742 37.90 51.50 -4.77
C GLN A 742 37.34 50.96 -3.45
N GLY A 743 38.09 50.06 -2.79
CA GLY A 743 37.74 49.51 -1.47
C GLY A 743 37.01 48.16 -1.46
N LEU A 744 36.71 47.56 -2.62
CA LEU A 744 36.07 46.23 -2.75
C LEU A 744 37.01 45.11 -3.28
N VAL A 745 38.27 45.44 -3.55
CA VAL A 745 39.29 44.48 -4.02
C VAL A 745 39.47 43.34 -3.00
N ASN A 746 39.42 42.10 -3.48
CA ASN A 746 39.45 40.86 -2.68
C ASN A 746 38.25 40.64 -1.76
N ARG A 747 37.18 41.44 -1.88
CA ARG A 747 35.95 41.34 -1.08
C ARG A 747 34.72 40.89 -1.89
N VAL A 748 34.95 40.52 -3.16
CA VAL A 748 33.93 40.09 -4.13
C VAL A 748 34.51 38.92 -4.93
N GLY A 749 33.67 37.95 -5.28
CA GLY A 749 34.03 36.75 -6.05
C GLY A 749 34.21 35.53 -5.16
N LEU A 750 34.90 34.52 -5.70
CA LEU A 750 35.12 33.22 -5.05
C LEU A 750 36.62 32.92 -4.88
N SER A 751 37.45 33.96 -4.72
CA SER A 751 38.84 33.77 -4.34
C SER A 751 38.94 33.08 -2.98
N ARG A 752 40.00 32.30 -2.77
CA ARG A 752 40.21 31.62 -1.49
C ARG A 752 40.14 32.59 -0.31
N LYS A 753 40.77 33.76 -0.43
CA LYS A 753 40.75 34.79 0.62
C LYS A 753 39.31 35.21 0.96
N HIS A 754 38.51 35.53 -0.05
CA HIS A 754 37.15 36.01 0.19
C HIS A 754 36.26 34.91 0.78
N ILE A 755 36.37 33.67 0.31
CA ILE A 755 35.59 32.53 0.86
C ILE A 755 35.83 32.36 2.36
N PHE A 756 37.09 32.39 2.80
CA PHE A 756 37.44 32.21 4.21
C PHE A 756 36.93 33.38 5.06
N ASP A 757 37.23 34.61 4.65
CA ASP A 757 36.78 35.82 5.36
C ASP A 757 35.24 35.84 5.47
N ALA A 758 34.56 35.42 4.41
CA ALA A 758 33.10 35.40 4.33
C ALA A 758 32.46 34.39 5.29
N VAL A 759 32.95 33.15 5.26
CA VAL A 759 32.43 32.06 6.08
C VAL A 759 32.63 32.36 7.56
N GLU A 760 33.79 32.88 7.96
CA GLU A 760 34.07 33.26 9.34
C GLU A 760 33.09 34.35 9.83
N ALA A 761 32.88 35.38 9.02
CA ALA A 761 31.97 36.47 9.37
C ALA A 761 30.50 36.02 9.46
N SER A 762 30.07 35.13 8.56
CA SER A 762 28.74 34.54 8.59
C SER A 762 28.50 33.72 9.85
N CYS A 763 29.46 32.86 10.21
CA CYS A 763 29.38 32.06 11.44
C CYS A 763 29.31 32.96 12.68
N LYS A 764 30.03 34.09 12.68
CA LYS A 764 29.99 35.09 13.75
C LYS A 764 28.61 35.75 13.87
N ARG A 765 27.98 36.15 12.76
CA ARG A 765 26.64 36.77 12.78
C ARG A 765 25.54 35.79 13.17
N LEU A 766 25.59 34.57 12.63
CA LEU A 766 24.68 33.48 13.00
C LEU A 766 24.88 33.05 14.46
N GLY A 767 26.10 33.21 14.99
CA GLY A 767 26.50 32.68 16.29
C GLY A 767 26.58 31.15 16.33
N THR A 768 26.74 30.52 15.17
CA THR A 768 26.75 29.05 14.97
C THR A 768 27.40 28.72 13.61
N TYR A 769 27.34 27.46 13.18
CA TYR A 769 27.88 26.97 11.91
C TYR A 769 26.85 27.06 10.77
N ILE A 770 27.32 26.92 9.53
CA ILE A 770 26.51 26.92 8.30
C ILE A 770 26.20 25.48 7.89
N ASP A 771 24.93 25.14 7.62
CA ASP A 771 24.60 23.81 7.10
C ASP A 771 24.92 23.70 5.61
N VAL A 772 24.49 24.66 4.79
CA VAL A 772 24.81 24.67 3.36
C VAL A 772 25.36 26.04 2.95
N LEU A 773 26.62 26.09 2.52
CA LEU A 773 27.21 27.27 1.91
C LEU A 773 26.97 27.22 0.40
N GLN A 774 26.21 28.17 -0.12
CA GLN A 774 25.98 28.28 -1.55
C GLN A 774 26.94 29.28 -2.20
N ILE A 775 27.56 28.92 -3.33
CA ILE A 775 28.16 29.94 -4.19
C ILE A 775 27.05 30.72 -4.87
N HIS A 776 26.97 32.02 -4.62
CA HIS A 776 25.85 32.84 -5.09
C HIS A 776 25.94 33.07 -6.61
N ARG A 777 27.15 33.21 -7.14
CA ARG A 777 27.47 33.31 -8.57
C ARG A 777 28.78 32.62 -8.84
N LEU A 778 28.99 32.17 -10.08
CA LEU A 778 30.29 31.69 -10.52
C LEU A 778 31.24 32.86 -10.73
N ASP A 779 32.38 32.84 -10.03
CA ASP A 779 33.51 33.71 -10.34
C ASP A 779 34.32 33.09 -11.50
N ARG A 780 34.22 33.67 -12.70
CA ARG A 780 34.91 33.19 -13.89
C ARG A 780 36.38 33.62 -13.97
N GLU A 781 36.80 34.51 -13.09
CA GLU A 781 38.19 34.99 -13.02
C GLU A 781 39.03 34.14 -12.07
N THR A 782 38.40 33.54 -11.05
CA THR A 782 39.08 32.64 -10.12
C THR A 782 39.14 31.22 -10.70
N PRO A 783 40.30 30.55 -10.72
CA PRO A 783 40.41 29.18 -11.23
C PRO A 783 39.48 28.21 -10.49
N ALA A 784 38.74 27.37 -11.25
CA ALA A 784 37.80 26.38 -10.70
C ALA A 784 38.41 25.48 -9.60
N ARG A 785 39.69 25.10 -9.74
CA ARG A 785 40.41 24.31 -8.74
C ARG A 785 40.63 25.07 -7.43
N GLU A 786 40.93 26.36 -7.50
CA GLU A 786 41.06 27.21 -6.30
C GLU A 786 39.71 27.35 -5.60
N ILE A 787 38.64 27.64 -6.35
CA ILE A 787 37.27 27.74 -5.83
C ILE A 787 36.91 26.46 -5.07
N MET A 788 37.01 25.30 -5.73
CA MET A 788 36.63 24.02 -5.12
C MET A 788 37.52 23.64 -3.93
N LYS A 789 38.82 23.92 -3.98
CA LYS A 789 39.71 23.67 -2.83
C LYS A 789 39.37 24.58 -1.65
N ALA A 790 39.09 25.85 -1.87
CA ALA A 790 38.68 26.77 -0.81
C ALA A 790 37.35 26.35 -0.18
N LEU A 791 36.36 25.96 -1.00
CA LEU A 791 35.08 25.44 -0.52
C LEU A 791 35.23 24.12 0.27
N ASN A 792 36.10 23.22 -0.20
CA ASN A 792 36.43 22.01 0.53
C ASN A 792 37.01 22.32 1.92
N ASP A 793 37.96 23.26 1.98
CA ASP A 793 38.66 23.57 3.23
C ASP A 793 37.76 24.20 4.29
N VAL A 794 36.74 24.97 3.91
CA VAL A 794 35.75 25.50 4.87
C VAL A 794 34.74 24.44 5.35
N VAL A 795 34.59 23.35 4.60
CA VAL A 795 33.84 22.16 5.07
C VAL A 795 34.71 21.37 6.05
N GLU A 796 35.97 21.11 5.69
CA GLU A 796 36.95 20.42 6.56
C GLU A 796 37.24 21.19 7.86
N SER A 797 37.12 22.52 7.86
CA SER A 797 37.25 23.34 9.08
C SER A 797 36.08 23.15 10.06
N GLY A 798 34.97 22.55 9.62
CA GLY A 798 33.75 22.41 10.41
C GLY A 798 32.96 23.71 10.56
N GLN A 799 33.26 24.76 9.80
CA GLN A 799 32.42 25.96 9.73
C GLN A 799 31.20 25.75 8.82
N VAL A 800 31.35 24.91 7.78
CA VAL A 800 30.32 24.54 6.81
C VAL A 800 30.09 23.02 6.89
N ARG A 801 28.86 22.54 6.68
CA ARG A 801 28.56 21.09 6.60
C ARG A 801 28.49 20.59 5.16
N TYR A 802 27.85 21.36 4.28
CA TYR A 802 27.60 20.99 2.89
C TYR A 802 27.77 22.18 1.94
N LEU A 803 27.97 21.87 0.66
CA LEU A 803 28.12 22.87 -0.40
C LEU A 803 26.86 22.93 -1.28
N GLY A 804 26.49 24.12 -1.69
CA GLY A 804 25.48 24.38 -2.71
C GLY A 804 25.97 25.35 -3.78
N ALA A 805 25.23 25.45 -4.88
CA ALA A 805 25.52 26.41 -5.94
C ALA A 805 24.23 27.14 -6.36
N SER A 806 24.37 28.33 -6.93
CA SER A 806 23.26 29.09 -7.48
C SER A 806 23.64 29.67 -8.83
N SER A 807 22.71 29.52 -9.79
CA SER A 807 22.69 30.13 -11.14
C SER A 807 24.04 30.20 -11.87
N MET A 808 24.27 29.24 -12.76
CA MET A 808 25.36 29.21 -13.75
C MET A 808 24.97 28.30 -14.91
N ALA A 809 25.76 28.24 -15.97
CA ALA A 809 25.50 27.27 -17.04
C ALA A 809 25.72 25.82 -16.53
N CYS A 810 24.95 24.87 -17.07
CA CYS A 810 25.01 23.46 -16.65
C CYS A 810 26.44 22.88 -16.80
N TRP A 811 27.12 23.18 -17.91
CA TRP A 811 28.50 22.72 -18.13
C TRP A 811 29.50 23.33 -17.14
N GLU A 812 29.26 24.54 -16.64
CA GLU A 812 30.10 25.17 -15.62
C GLU A 812 29.93 24.46 -14.27
N PHE A 813 28.70 24.14 -13.92
CA PHE A 813 28.40 23.39 -12.69
C PHE A 813 28.98 21.97 -12.76
N GLN A 814 28.80 21.28 -13.88
CA GLN A 814 29.40 19.96 -14.12
C GLN A 814 30.93 20.00 -14.02
N LYS A 815 31.57 21.04 -14.55
CA LYS A 815 33.02 21.24 -14.45
C LYS A 815 33.45 21.34 -12.99
N LEU A 816 32.73 22.09 -12.16
CA LEU A 816 33.06 22.19 -10.72
C LEU A 816 32.83 20.86 -9.98
N GLN A 817 31.73 20.14 -10.27
CA GLN A 817 31.47 18.81 -9.72
C GLN A 817 32.60 17.82 -10.07
N ASN A 818 33.07 17.83 -11.32
CA ASN A 818 34.18 17.00 -11.79
C ASN A 818 35.51 17.37 -11.10
N VAL A 819 35.81 18.66 -10.95
CA VAL A 819 37.00 19.10 -10.20
C VAL A 819 36.96 18.57 -8.77
N ALA A 820 35.81 18.64 -8.10
CA ALA A 820 35.66 18.09 -6.76
C ALA A 820 35.88 16.57 -6.74
N GLU A 821 35.20 15.85 -7.64
CA GLU A 821 35.27 14.38 -7.74
C GLU A 821 36.69 13.87 -8.00
N THR A 822 37.37 14.46 -9.00
CA THR A 822 38.73 14.06 -9.38
C THR A 822 39.75 14.28 -8.27
N ASN A 823 39.51 15.24 -7.37
CA ASN A 823 40.42 15.53 -6.24
C ASN A 823 39.93 14.92 -4.92
N GLY A 824 38.84 14.15 -4.90
CA GLY A 824 38.25 13.59 -3.68
C GLY A 824 37.73 14.65 -2.71
N TRP A 825 37.30 15.81 -3.21
CA TRP A 825 36.74 16.91 -2.43
C TRP A 825 35.22 16.86 -2.34
N HIS A 826 34.67 17.58 -1.36
CA HIS A 826 33.22 17.70 -1.19
C HIS A 826 32.55 18.27 -2.45
N LYS A 827 31.51 17.56 -2.93
CA LYS A 827 30.67 17.97 -4.06
C LYS A 827 29.53 18.87 -3.60
N PHE A 828 28.94 19.61 -4.53
CA PHE A 828 27.70 20.33 -4.28
C PHE A 828 26.54 19.36 -4.14
N ILE A 829 25.71 19.56 -3.12
CA ILE A 829 24.51 18.75 -2.85
C ILE A 829 23.23 19.45 -3.28
N SER A 830 23.29 20.74 -3.59
CA SER A 830 22.12 21.53 -3.96
C SER A 830 22.40 22.56 -5.04
N MET A 831 21.39 22.79 -5.87
CA MET A 831 21.37 23.83 -6.89
C MET A 831 20.14 24.75 -6.71
N GLN A 832 20.41 26.03 -6.47
CA GLN A 832 19.42 27.10 -6.35
C GLN A 832 19.29 27.87 -7.67
N ASN A 833 18.48 27.35 -8.59
CA ASN A 833 18.23 27.94 -9.91
C ASN A 833 17.11 28.99 -9.91
N TYR A 834 17.07 29.83 -10.94
CA TYR A 834 15.90 30.66 -11.21
C TYR A 834 14.86 29.81 -11.93
N TYR A 835 13.79 29.43 -11.26
CA TYR A 835 12.78 28.54 -11.84
C TYR A 835 11.40 28.77 -11.23
N ASN A 836 10.41 28.95 -12.09
CA ASN A 836 9.00 29.15 -11.73
C ASN A 836 8.13 28.96 -12.99
N ILE A 837 6.80 29.06 -12.84
CA ILE A 837 5.84 28.90 -13.94
C ILE A 837 6.16 29.80 -15.14
N MET A 838 6.69 31.01 -14.90
CA MET A 838 6.99 31.99 -15.95
C MET A 838 8.42 31.90 -16.51
N TYR A 839 9.28 31.04 -15.94
CA TYR A 839 10.66 30.86 -16.41
C TYR A 839 11.13 29.42 -16.13
N ARG A 840 11.29 28.66 -17.22
CA ARG A 840 11.49 27.19 -17.20
C ARG A 840 12.75 26.73 -17.94
N GLU A 841 13.67 27.63 -18.28
CA GLU A 841 14.85 27.28 -19.09
C GLU A 841 15.77 26.22 -18.46
N GLU A 842 15.74 26.11 -17.13
CA GLU A 842 16.49 25.10 -16.37
C GLU A 842 16.05 23.66 -16.68
N GLU A 843 14.86 23.44 -17.26
CA GLU A 843 14.35 22.13 -17.66
C GLU A 843 15.17 21.48 -18.78
N ARG A 844 15.94 22.27 -19.55
CA ARG A 844 16.69 21.78 -20.72
C ARG A 844 17.90 20.93 -20.33
N GLU A 845 18.71 21.41 -19.39
CA GLU A 845 20.00 20.77 -19.07
C GLU A 845 20.27 20.70 -17.56
N MET A 846 20.10 21.80 -16.83
CA MET A 846 20.48 21.87 -15.41
C MET A 846 19.65 20.91 -14.53
N ILE A 847 18.31 20.90 -14.70
CA ILE A 847 17.44 20.01 -13.92
C ILE A 847 17.72 18.54 -14.23
N PRO A 848 17.78 18.09 -15.51
CA PRO A 848 18.20 16.73 -15.85
C PRO A 848 19.56 16.35 -15.24
N TYR A 849 20.58 17.21 -15.36
CA TYR A 849 21.90 16.96 -14.79
C TYR A 849 21.86 16.84 -13.26
N CYS A 850 21.13 17.70 -12.57
CA CYS A 850 21.01 17.63 -11.11
C CYS A 850 20.35 16.32 -10.67
N ARG A 851 19.32 15.85 -11.40
CA ARG A 851 18.66 14.57 -11.11
C ARG A 851 19.59 13.37 -11.32
N ASP A 852 20.38 13.39 -12.40
CA ASP A 852 21.35 12.33 -12.71
C ASP A 852 22.51 12.29 -11.69
N SER A 853 23.02 13.46 -11.31
CA SER A 853 24.17 13.60 -10.40
C SER A 853 23.83 13.60 -8.91
N GLY A 854 22.57 13.38 -8.54
CA GLY A 854 22.12 13.32 -7.14
C GLY A 854 22.09 14.68 -6.42
N VAL A 855 21.99 15.79 -7.16
CA VAL A 855 21.96 17.17 -6.62
C VAL A 855 20.51 17.62 -6.41
N GLY A 856 20.18 18.08 -5.20
CA GLY A 856 18.85 18.59 -4.87
C GLY A 856 18.57 19.96 -5.48
N ILE A 857 17.33 20.24 -5.88
CA ILE A 857 16.97 21.47 -6.59
C ILE A 857 16.09 22.35 -5.70
N ILE A 858 16.57 23.55 -5.37
CA ILE A 858 15.96 24.47 -4.41
C ILE A 858 15.74 25.87 -5.03
N PRO A 859 14.77 26.04 -5.94
CA PRO A 859 14.72 27.20 -6.81
C PRO A 859 14.42 28.50 -6.05
N TRP A 860 15.06 29.58 -6.50
CA TRP A 860 14.78 30.92 -6.01
C TRP A 860 13.74 31.62 -6.87
N SER A 861 12.97 32.49 -6.23
CA SER A 861 11.84 33.19 -6.86
C SER A 861 10.76 32.30 -7.48
N PRO A 862 10.25 31.29 -6.75
CA PRO A 862 9.17 30.41 -7.20
C PRO A 862 7.86 31.16 -7.52
N LEU A 863 7.65 32.32 -6.87
CA LEU A 863 6.47 33.18 -7.08
C LEU A 863 6.73 34.37 -8.03
N ALA A 864 7.80 34.33 -8.85
CA ALA A 864 8.16 35.42 -9.77
C ALA A 864 8.15 36.81 -9.10
N ARG A 865 8.86 36.93 -7.96
CA ARG A 865 8.92 38.14 -7.10
C ARG A 865 7.57 38.66 -6.56
N GLY A 866 6.53 37.85 -6.62
CA GLY A 866 5.19 38.14 -6.09
C GLY A 866 4.12 38.12 -7.17
N VAL A 867 4.50 38.12 -8.45
CA VAL A 867 3.58 38.17 -9.59
C VAL A 867 2.67 36.94 -9.65
N LEU A 868 3.16 35.75 -9.30
CA LEU A 868 2.36 34.53 -9.27
C LEU A 868 1.47 34.40 -8.02
N ALA A 869 1.51 35.38 -7.11
CA ALA A 869 0.68 35.38 -5.89
C ALA A 869 -0.57 36.27 -6.03
N HIS A 870 -0.71 37.03 -7.11
CA HIS A 870 -1.79 37.98 -7.32
C HIS A 870 -2.23 38.00 -8.80
N PRO A 871 -3.47 38.42 -9.12
CA PRO A 871 -3.88 38.68 -10.49
C PRO A 871 -2.93 39.63 -11.21
N TRP A 872 -2.71 39.42 -12.52
CA TRP A 872 -1.70 40.13 -13.30
C TRP A 872 -1.76 41.66 -13.20
N THR A 873 -2.97 42.22 -13.17
CA THR A 873 -3.28 43.65 -13.09
C THR A 873 -3.15 44.23 -11.69
N GLU A 874 -3.12 43.40 -10.65
CA GLU A 874 -3.05 43.86 -9.27
C GLU A 874 -1.62 44.24 -8.89
N ARG A 875 -1.39 45.54 -8.61
CA ARG A 875 -0.06 46.10 -8.33
C ARG A 875 0.02 46.88 -7.00
N ARG A 876 -0.50 46.29 -5.93
CA ARG A 876 -0.72 46.99 -4.65
C ARG A 876 0.43 46.87 -3.65
N SER A 877 1.28 45.85 -3.75
CA SER A 877 2.31 45.62 -2.73
C SER A 877 3.44 46.65 -2.79
N LYS A 878 4.03 46.99 -1.64
CA LYS A 878 5.19 47.90 -1.55
C LYS A 878 6.37 47.40 -2.39
N ARG A 879 6.60 46.09 -2.41
CA ARG A 879 7.61 45.45 -3.26
C ARG A 879 7.29 45.67 -4.75
N GLU A 880 6.04 45.52 -5.17
CA GLU A 880 5.65 45.76 -6.59
C GLU A 880 6.08 47.14 -7.09
N GLN A 881 6.00 48.15 -6.24
CA GLN A 881 6.23 49.56 -6.59
C GLN A 881 7.72 49.95 -6.56
N THR A 882 8.50 49.34 -5.67
CA THR A 882 9.87 49.80 -5.34
C THR A 882 10.97 48.83 -5.74
N ASP A 883 10.62 47.57 -6.03
CA ASP A 883 11.58 46.53 -6.37
C ASP A 883 12.04 46.65 -7.82
N LYS A 884 13.18 47.34 -8.02
CA LYS A 884 13.80 47.54 -9.34
C LYS A 884 13.98 46.23 -10.13
N LEU A 885 14.08 45.12 -9.43
CA LEU A 885 14.32 43.81 -10.02
C LEU A 885 13.09 43.12 -10.54
N LEU A 886 12.02 43.23 -9.80
CA LEU A 886 10.73 42.86 -10.34
C LEU A 886 10.47 43.69 -11.61
N ALA A 887 10.79 45.00 -11.56
CA ALA A 887 10.61 45.89 -12.69
C ALA A 887 11.42 45.46 -13.93
N SER A 888 12.65 44.97 -13.81
CA SER A 888 13.43 44.59 -15.00
C SER A 888 13.39 43.10 -15.38
N LEU A 889 13.34 42.18 -14.40
CA LEU A 889 13.51 40.73 -14.61
C LEU A 889 12.18 40.07 -14.97
N VAL A 890 11.07 40.61 -14.44
CA VAL A 890 9.74 40.05 -14.61
C VAL A 890 8.86 41.00 -15.42
N ARG A 891 8.61 42.23 -14.93
CA ARG A 891 7.68 43.17 -15.57
C ARG A 891 8.24 43.79 -16.85
N GLY A 892 9.51 44.14 -16.89
CA GLY A 892 10.18 44.73 -18.06
C GLY A 892 10.45 43.73 -19.18
N ARG A 893 10.28 42.42 -18.90
CA ARG A 893 10.30 41.33 -19.86
C ARG A 893 8.93 40.64 -19.98
N GLY A 894 7.88 41.28 -19.48
CA GLY A 894 6.54 40.73 -19.49
C GLY A 894 6.00 40.62 -20.91
N SER A 895 5.37 39.49 -21.22
CA SER A 895 4.73 39.20 -22.50
C SER A 895 3.24 38.90 -22.31
N GLU A 896 2.47 38.85 -23.40
CA GLU A 896 1.07 38.37 -23.34
C GLU A 896 0.98 36.93 -22.81
N VAL A 897 2.03 36.12 -23.05
CA VAL A 897 2.16 34.77 -22.50
C VAL A 897 2.27 34.80 -20.97
N ASP A 898 3.01 35.76 -20.42
CA ASP A 898 3.16 35.91 -18.97
C ASP A 898 1.84 36.28 -18.29
N GLU A 899 1.08 37.16 -18.92
CA GLU A 899 -0.26 37.51 -18.48
C GLU A 899 -1.20 36.30 -18.52
N ALA A 900 -1.16 35.52 -19.60
CA ALA A 900 -1.95 34.30 -19.74
C ALA A 900 -1.57 33.24 -18.69
N LEU A 901 -0.28 33.02 -18.43
CA LEU A 901 0.21 32.09 -17.40
C LEU A 901 -0.32 32.47 -16.01
N VAL A 902 -0.23 33.75 -15.64
CA VAL A 902 -0.73 34.25 -14.35
C VAL A 902 -2.26 34.15 -14.28
N GLY A 903 -2.95 34.42 -15.38
CA GLY A 903 -4.40 34.21 -15.52
C GLY A 903 -4.80 32.76 -15.24
N ARG A 904 -4.10 31.78 -15.84
CA ARG A 904 -4.37 30.35 -15.60
C ARG A 904 -4.14 29.95 -14.15
N VAL A 905 -3.09 30.46 -13.50
CA VAL A 905 -2.88 30.24 -12.05
C VAL A 905 -4.05 30.80 -11.23
N ALA A 906 -4.56 31.98 -11.57
CA ALA A 906 -5.71 32.58 -10.89
C ALA A 906 -6.99 31.75 -11.07
N GLU A 907 -7.23 31.22 -12.27
CA GLU A 907 -8.37 30.34 -12.55
C GLU A 907 -8.32 29.05 -11.74
N ILE A 908 -7.15 28.38 -11.70
CA ILE A 908 -6.96 27.16 -10.91
C ILE A 908 -7.09 27.45 -9.41
N ALA A 909 -6.54 28.57 -8.92
CA ALA A 909 -6.69 28.98 -7.54
C ALA A 909 -8.17 29.17 -7.16
N LYS A 910 -8.95 29.83 -8.03
CA LYS A 910 -10.39 30.02 -7.86
C LYS A 910 -11.17 28.70 -7.91
N LYS A 911 -10.85 27.81 -8.86
CA LYS A 911 -11.44 26.48 -9.01
C LYS A 911 -11.31 25.66 -7.72
N HIS A 912 -10.14 25.69 -7.09
CA HIS A 912 -9.84 24.89 -5.90
C HIS A 912 -10.01 25.62 -4.57
N ARG A 913 -10.43 26.90 -4.59
CA ARG A 913 -10.61 27.76 -3.39
C ARG A 913 -9.34 27.84 -2.53
N VAL A 914 -8.18 27.99 -3.17
CA VAL A 914 -6.87 28.17 -2.53
C VAL A 914 -6.20 29.47 -3.01
N ALA A 915 -5.17 29.93 -2.31
CA ALA A 915 -4.40 31.10 -2.74
C ALA A 915 -3.61 30.80 -4.04
N MET A 916 -3.37 31.82 -4.87
CA MET A 916 -2.53 31.67 -6.07
C MET A 916 -1.12 31.20 -5.73
N ALA A 917 -0.57 31.68 -4.60
CA ALA A 917 0.72 31.23 -4.09
C ALA A 917 0.72 29.72 -3.78
N THR A 918 -0.38 29.17 -3.26
CA THR A 918 -0.53 27.72 -3.00
C THR A 918 -0.43 26.92 -4.30
N VAL A 919 -1.07 27.38 -5.38
CA VAL A 919 -1.02 26.74 -6.70
C VAL A 919 0.40 26.78 -7.26
N ALA A 920 1.03 27.95 -7.27
CA ALA A 920 2.37 28.13 -7.83
C ALA A 920 3.45 27.34 -7.06
N LEU A 921 3.39 27.30 -5.72
CA LEU A 921 4.31 26.49 -4.92
C LEU A 921 4.03 24.99 -5.06
N SER A 922 2.77 24.57 -5.14
CA SER A 922 2.41 23.17 -5.40
C SER A 922 2.88 22.70 -6.78
N TRP A 923 2.86 23.59 -7.78
CA TRP A 923 3.45 23.33 -9.10
C TRP A 923 4.95 23.05 -8.99
N CYS A 924 5.71 23.86 -8.25
CA CYS A 924 7.14 23.59 -7.99
C CYS A 924 7.34 22.21 -7.32
N LEU A 925 6.56 21.90 -6.28
CA LEU A 925 6.66 20.60 -5.59
C LEU A 925 6.33 19.43 -6.53
N LYS A 926 5.38 19.61 -7.46
CA LYS A 926 5.04 18.62 -8.49
C LYS A 926 6.18 18.37 -9.46
N LYS A 927 6.99 19.40 -9.76
CA LYS A 927 8.22 19.30 -10.57
C LYS A 927 9.41 18.71 -9.79
N GLU A 928 9.18 18.26 -8.56
CA GLU A 928 10.20 17.72 -7.64
C GLU A 928 11.32 18.72 -7.33
N VAL A 929 10.96 20.01 -7.27
CA VAL A 929 11.85 21.09 -6.83
C VAL A 929 11.30 21.73 -5.56
N TYR A 930 12.18 22.17 -4.66
CA TYR A 930 11.81 22.55 -3.29
C TYR A 930 11.99 24.06 -3.08
N PRO A 931 10.92 24.85 -3.26
CA PRO A 931 11.04 26.27 -3.52
C PRO A 931 11.42 27.10 -2.28
N ILE A 932 12.23 28.13 -2.52
CA ILE A 932 12.62 29.13 -1.52
C ILE A 932 11.71 30.34 -1.66
N SER A 933 10.78 30.49 -0.73
CA SER A 933 9.76 31.53 -0.78
C SER A 933 10.04 32.66 0.21
N GLY A 934 9.91 33.90 -0.25
CA GLY A 934 10.04 35.08 0.61
C GLY A 934 8.72 35.38 1.31
N LEU A 935 8.60 34.98 2.58
CA LEU A 935 7.35 35.04 3.34
C LEU A 935 7.44 36.17 4.36
N ASN A 936 6.54 37.15 4.29
CA ASN A 936 6.62 38.39 5.10
C ASN A 936 5.41 38.59 6.02
N SER A 937 4.59 37.57 6.21
CA SER A 937 3.50 37.55 7.19
C SER A 937 3.20 36.10 7.62
N LYS A 938 2.48 35.91 8.72
CA LYS A 938 2.09 34.58 9.20
C LYS A 938 1.11 33.90 8.23
N GLU A 939 0.20 34.68 7.65
CA GLU A 939 -0.79 34.20 6.67
C GLU A 939 -0.09 33.65 5.42
N ARG A 940 0.95 34.34 4.92
CA ARG A 940 1.75 33.84 3.79
C ARG A 940 2.55 32.59 4.13
N ILE A 941 2.98 32.44 5.39
CA ILE A 941 3.59 31.20 5.88
C ILE A 941 2.56 30.07 5.85
N ASP A 942 1.34 30.32 6.32
CA ASP A 942 0.27 29.32 6.33
C ASP A 942 -0.16 28.92 4.91
N GLU A 943 -0.25 29.90 3.99
CA GLU A 943 -0.48 29.66 2.55
C GLU A 943 0.63 28.78 1.96
N ALA A 944 1.90 29.04 2.28
CA ALA A 944 3.01 28.23 1.80
C ALA A 944 2.98 26.81 2.38
N VAL A 945 2.61 26.62 3.65
CA VAL A 945 2.42 25.29 4.23
C VAL A 945 1.24 24.56 3.58
N SER A 946 0.17 25.28 3.23
CA SER A 946 -0.98 24.70 2.54
C SER A 946 -0.60 24.07 1.20
N SER A 947 0.44 24.59 0.51
CA SER A 947 0.88 24.06 -0.79
C SER A 947 1.52 22.67 -0.70
N VAL A 948 2.02 22.28 0.47
CA VAL A 948 2.54 20.93 0.73
C VAL A 948 1.41 19.90 0.79
N SER A 949 0.25 20.35 1.26
CA SER A 949 -0.96 19.52 1.43
C SER A 949 -1.78 19.48 0.14
N PHE A 950 -1.90 20.64 -0.54
CA PHE A 950 -2.58 20.77 -1.81
C PHE A 950 -1.83 20.05 -2.94
N LYS A 951 -2.47 19.06 -3.58
CA LYS A 951 -1.91 18.32 -4.71
C LYS A 951 -2.47 18.86 -6.02
N LEU A 952 -1.64 19.57 -6.78
CA LEU A 952 -1.97 20.01 -8.13
C LEU A 952 -2.12 18.79 -9.07
N SER A 953 -3.28 18.66 -9.72
CA SER A 953 -3.56 17.57 -10.67
C SER A 953 -2.65 17.66 -11.91
N ASP A 954 -2.48 16.55 -12.64
CA ASP A 954 -1.73 16.56 -13.90
C ASP A 954 -2.42 17.46 -14.94
N GLU A 955 -3.75 17.40 -15.01
CA GLU A 955 -4.56 18.22 -15.90
C GLU A 955 -4.39 19.73 -15.61
N ASP A 956 -4.52 20.15 -14.35
CA ASP A 956 -4.36 21.56 -13.97
C ASP A 956 -2.91 22.04 -14.21
N ALA A 957 -1.92 21.18 -14.00
CA ALA A 957 -0.51 21.52 -14.27
C ALA A 957 -0.26 21.68 -15.78
N THR A 958 -0.73 20.75 -16.61
CA THR A 958 -0.64 20.85 -18.08
C THR A 958 -1.38 22.09 -18.58
N TYR A 959 -2.55 22.39 -18.01
CA TYR A 959 -3.28 23.60 -18.32
C TYR A 959 -2.46 24.85 -17.98
N ILE A 960 -1.84 24.95 -16.81
CA ILE A 960 -0.97 26.10 -16.49
C ILE A 960 0.22 26.19 -17.46
N GLU A 961 0.77 25.06 -17.90
CA GLU A 961 2.01 25.01 -18.68
C GLU A 961 1.85 25.25 -20.19
N GLU A 962 0.70 24.92 -20.76
CA GLU A 962 0.43 24.95 -22.21
C GLU A 962 0.80 26.27 -22.91
N PRO A 963 0.54 27.48 -22.37
CA PRO A 963 0.89 28.71 -23.08
C PRO A 963 2.38 29.07 -22.96
N TYR A 964 3.19 28.35 -22.19
CA TYR A 964 4.59 28.70 -21.97
C TYR A 964 5.39 28.68 -23.27
N VAL A 965 6.16 29.75 -23.51
CA VAL A 965 7.13 29.83 -24.60
C VAL A 965 8.55 29.96 -24.04
N PRO A 966 9.55 29.35 -24.69
CA PRO A 966 10.96 29.54 -24.37
C PRO A 966 11.36 31.01 -24.22
N LYS A 967 12.19 31.30 -23.22
CA LYS A 967 12.69 32.64 -22.92
C LYS A 967 14.20 32.74 -23.12
N GLU A 968 14.68 33.97 -23.32
CA GLU A 968 16.11 34.24 -23.19
C GLU A 968 16.59 33.93 -21.76
N ILE A 969 17.75 33.29 -21.69
CA ILE A 969 18.37 32.91 -20.42
C ILE A 969 18.61 34.16 -19.58
N ALA A 970 18.15 34.12 -18.32
CA ALA A 970 18.13 35.27 -17.44
C ALA A 970 19.49 35.60 -16.79
N TYR A 971 20.56 34.84 -17.08
CA TYR A 971 21.88 34.96 -16.43
C TYR A 971 23.08 35.00 -17.37
#